data_AF-A0A4Q0J2Q1-F1
#
_entry.id   AF-A0A4Q0J2Q1-F1
#
_cell.length_a   1.000
_cell.length_b   1.000
_cell.length_c   1.000
_cell.angle_alpha   90.00
_cell.angle_beta   90.00
_cell.angle_gamma   90.00
#
_symmetry.space_group_name_H-M   'P 1'
#
loop_
_entity.id
_entity.type
_entity.pdbx_description
1 polymer ?
#
loop_
_entity_poly.entity_id
_entity_poly.type
_entity_poly.pdbx_seq_one_letter_code
_entity_poly.pdbx_strand_id
1 'polypeptide(L)'
;MKLYIPTSSLNADSILSCECVAPARECRKRVFGYSHFECLEELRQFDYCTLAFSKVPRFNIYDDTRVNYRMVVEIDLTSPDENGLSFVGICEDTDIFATANPIHLSPANTRLLFYKRDEMDYVYQNCSDSAKCKLFEFFKYGFSGVNPSEQGAILANCVDNINIQNVEAAYSENAYNKVKGFIWGYAIGCMLSRTSETANLLRIQKRIYDIISSTRNDAFIPDALKSELVALDSEYTKFDPIQRHAKLRWNEYLKTVISNQPEFGSEVTSVNIDQVLRDLGVETAAKSKFLSAQNLTLRKPLSSYSLIGTIGYEQYNQELATHTKSAIFHENKERLKHLSFKDSLDVDRASFNTVMLSTENEESDLFNKILYRIIWDNLIPSLEEIRINRKDVAINVVKTLKTIIEDRGIQWQDSEVQAYFDRMRKNISKYEPFELTDISDSVLQSVAAFVLKGEDYESLKSFLEVNAICDYRYALAMWGAMIGYVSIPRSLFDGFNRSSVATLYQQVESVLGNSDFILSCSEVPQTAPTPPLQSEYRKATQDITSNESPDRFRRRVISFFESTIVKNQRKDKRESLREGLIRALDEFGDDTNPIKFVSLLNDFVEYGWKPTLKPWQTLRDYLAPDYVAKTSRGSISRHRNESNSTPYFQSELPLNADSKGNSIGVIGQIWQGIKELVSSPVEEEIVPNAARIAFSRNNIRTIRDIVAQLNPMLGDFALTQIEKDLNWVFDPKFSLDKSENELLNLFKSILLSGKTDKISKNGKNMEWKNRAYKSLDINLTINCLKKVSGN
;
A
#
# COMPACT_ATOMS: atom_id res chain seq x y z
N MET A 1 3.22 24.79 20.36
CA MET A 1 2.90 24.71 21.81
C MET A 1 2.24 23.37 22.05
N LYS A 2 2.80 22.59 22.99
CA LYS A 2 2.24 21.29 23.35
C LYS A 2 1.03 21.41 24.27
N LEU A 3 0.00 20.63 23.98
CA LEU A 3 -1.11 20.33 24.89
C LEU A 3 -1.32 18.82 24.96
N TYR A 4 -1.93 18.36 26.05
CA TYR A 4 -2.09 16.95 26.38
C TYR A 4 -3.56 16.64 26.70
N ILE A 5 -4.14 15.66 26.02
CA ILE A 5 -5.53 15.23 26.23
C ILE A 5 -5.54 13.82 26.85
N PRO A 6 -5.91 13.67 28.14
CA PRO A 6 -6.00 12.36 28.79
C PRO A 6 -7.17 11.54 28.26
N THR A 7 -6.95 10.26 27.97
CA THR A 7 -7.97 9.38 27.41
C THR A 7 -7.72 7.89 27.72
N SER A 8 -8.65 7.05 27.31
CA SER A 8 -8.53 5.59 27.35
C SER A 8 -7.89 5.04 26.08
N SER A 9 -7.08 3.99 26.20
CA SER A 9 -6.54 3.26 25.05
C SER A 9 -7.62 2.61 24.16
N LEU A 10 -8.83 2.38 24.67
CA LEU A 10 -9.96 1.89 23.86
C LEU A 10 -10.36 2.88 22.77
N ASN A 11 -10.02 4.17 22.92
CA ASN A 11 -10.28 5.21 21.92
C ASN A 11 -9.21 5.28 20.82
N ALA A 12 -8.05 4.63 20.97
CA ALA A 12 -6.88 4.84 20.10
C ALA A 12 -7.18 4.58 18.61
N ASP A 13 -7.82 3.45 18.30
CA ASP A 13 -8.22 3.13 16.93
C ASP A 13 -9.24 4.15 16.38
N SER A 14 -10.21 4.59 17.19
CA SER A 14 -11.15 5.63 16.77
C SER A 14 -10.44 6.97 16.51
N ILE A 15 -9.52 7.37 17.38
CA ILE A 15 -8.79 8.66 17.27
C ILE A 15 -7.94 8.67 16.00
N LEU A 16 -7.20 7.59 15.72
CA LEU A 16 -6.38 7.47 14.51
C LEU A 16 -7.19 7.20 13.23
N SER A 17 -8.39 6.65 13.34
CA SER A 17 -9.30 6.45 12.20
C SER A 17 -10.07 7.73 11.82
N CYS A 18 -10.43 8.55 12.80
CA CYS A 18 -11.06 9.86 12.62
C CYS A 18 -10.05 10.98 12.32
N GLU A 19 -8.81 10.85 12.77
CA GLU A 19 -7.83 11.94 12.80
C GLU A 19 -8.34 13.15 13.61
N CYS A 20 -9.05 12.88 14.70
CA CYS A 20 -9.49 13.91 15.64
C CYS A 20 -9.67 13.38 17.07
N VAL A 21 -9.70 14.31 18.03
CA VAL A 21 -10.34 14.09 19.34
C VAL A 21 -11.55 15.03 19.43
N ALA A 22 -12.75 14.45 19.35
CA ALA A 22 -14.02 15.17 19.53
C ALA A 22 -14.58 14.96 20.94
N PRO A 23 -15.45 15.87 21.44
CA PRO A 23 -16.15 15.66 22.70
C PRO A 23 -16.91 14.33 22.73
N ALA A 24 -16.99 13.69 23.90
CA ALA A 24 -17.63 12.38 24.02
C ALA A 24 -19.12 12.40 23.62
N ARG A 25 -19.81 13.53 23.81
CA ARG A 25 -21.19 13.76 23.36
C ARG A 25 -21.33 13.80 21.84
N GLU A 26 -20.37 14.38 21.12
CA GLU A 26 -20.33 14.34 19.65
C GLU A 26 -20.00 12.94 19.13
N CYS A 27 -19.04 12.26 19.77
CA CYS A 27 -18.69 10.88 19.41
C CYS A 27 -19.91 9.93 19.46
N ARG A 28 -20.80 10.10 20.43
CA ARG A 28 -22.05 9.31 20.53
C ARG A 28 -23.09 9.62 19.45
N LYS A 29 -22.99 10.77 18.76
CA LYS A 29 -23.86 11.16 17.63
C LYS A 29 -23.32 10.69 16.27
N ARG A 30 -22.16 10.03 16.23
CA ARG A 30 -21.52 9.63 14.97
C ARG A 30 -22.41 8.70 14.14
N VAL A 31 -22.64 9.07 12.89
CA VAL A 31 -23.26 8.20 11.87
C VAL A 31 -22.20 7.45 11.05
N PHE A 32 -20.92 7.83 11.18
CA PHE A 32 -19.78 7.20 10.53
C PHE A 32 -18.84 6.54 11.57
N GLY A 33 -18.19 5.44 11.21
CA GLY A 33 -17.06 4.94 12.00
C GLY A 33 -17.40 4.21 13.29
N TYR A 34 -17.14 4.84 14.44
CA TYR A 34 -17.26 4.27 15.79
C TYR A 34 -18.12 5.18 16.66
N SER A 35 -19.30 4.71 17.09
CA SER A 35 -20.21 5.43 17.98
C SER A 35 -19.85 5.32 19.47
N HIS A 36 -18.96 4.40 19.84
CA HIS A 36 -18.45 4.27 21.21
C HIS A 36 -17.23 5.15 21.42
N PHE A 37 -17.22 5.89 22.54
CA PHE A 37 -16.06 6.62 23.04
C PHE A 37 -16.00 6.48 24.55
N GLU A 38 -14.90 5.93 25.06
CA GLU A 38 -14.68 5.66 26.47
C GLU A 38 -14.24 6.94 27.18
N CYS A 39 -15.14 7.51 28.00
CA CYS A 39 -14.84 8.71 28.77
C CYS A 39 -14.29 8.35 30.16
N LEU A 40 -13.15 8.96 30.53
CA LEU A 40 -12.57 8.84 31.87
C LEU A 40 -13.58 9.34 32.92
N GLU A 41 -13.57 8.73 34.10
CA GLU A 41 -14.58 8.99 35.14
C GLU A 41 -14.59 10.46 35.57
N GLU A 42 -13.40 11.02 35.76
CA GLU A 42 -13.14 12.42 36.11
C GLU A 42 -13.64 13.42 35.04
N LEU A 43 -13.81 12.97 33.79
CA LEU A 43 -14.20 13.80 32.65
C LEU A 43 -15.68 13.68 32.26
N ARG A 44 -16.44 12.76 32.86
CA ARG A 44 -17.84 12.47 32.46
C ARG A 44 -18.75 13.70 32.53
N GLN A 45 -18.52 14.61 33.47
CA GLN A 45 -19.31 15.85 33.62
C GLN A 45 -19.07 16.88 32.49
N PHE A 46 -17.97 16.74 31.75
CA PHE A 46 -17.59 17.64 30.65
C PHE A 46 -17.84 17.03 29.27
N ASP A 47 -18.74 16.05 29.13
CA ASP A 47 -18.87 15.28 27.88
C ASP A 47 -19.19 16.11 26.62
N TYR A 48 -19.62 17.36 26.78
CA TYR A 48 -19.87 18.35 25.73
C TYR A 48 -18.61 19.06 25.20
N CYS A 49 -17.46 18.93 25.86
CA CYS A 49 -16.20 19.53 25.44
C CYS A 49 -15.01 18.56 25.61
N THR A 50 -13.91 18.85 24.93
CA THR A 50 -12.61 18.20 25.11
C THR A 50 -11.74 19.10 25.98
N LEU A 51 -11.16 18.54 27.05
CA LEU A 51 -10.17 19.24 27.89
C LEU A 51 -8.75 18.91 27.45
N ALA A 52 -7.91 19.93 27.35
CA ALA A 52 -6.50 19.84 27.01
C ALA A 52 -5.64 20.60 28.04
N PHE A 53 -4.49 20.04 28.40
CA PHE A 53 -3.68 20.48 29.54
C PHE A 53 -2.27 20.87 29.07
N SER A 54 -1.63 21.91 29.64
CA SER A 54 -0.24 22.29 29.27
C SER A 54 0.85 21.34 29.81
N LYS A 55 0.46 20.39 30.67
CA LYS A 55 1.28 19.27 31.15
C LYS A 55 0.48 17.97 31.11
N VAL A 56 1.18 16.83 31.07
CA VAL A 56 0.60 15.49 31.08
C VAL A 56 -0.05 15.24 32.46
N PRO A 57 -1.40 15.18 32.57
CA PRO A 57 -2.05 15.01 33.86
C PRO A 57 -1.92 13.56 34.33
N ARG A 58 -1.81 13.34 35.65
CA ARG A 58 -1.70 11.99 36.24
C ARG A 58 -3.08 11.46 36.60
N PHE A 59 -3.45 10.29 36.07
CA PHE A 59 -4.73 9.62 36.32
C PHE A 59 -4.58 8.09 36.38
N ASN A 60 -5.67 7.40 36.67
CA ASN A 60 -5.78 5.94 36.65
C ASN A 60 -6.94 5.51 35.75
N ILE A 61 -6.98 4.23 35.37
CA ILE A 61 -8.17 3.63 34.77
C ILE A 61 -8.64 2.50 35.69
N TYR A 62 -9.93 2.53 36.02
CA TYR A 62 -10.60 1.57 36.87
C TYR A 62 -11.54 0.72 36.00
N ASP A 63 -10.95 -0.18 35.22
CA ASP A 63 -11.65 -1.15 34.37
C ASP A 63 -10.97 -2.51 34.51
N ASP A 64 -11.62 -3.41 35.24
CA ASP A 64 -11.19 -4.79 35.46
C ASP A 64 -11.76 -5.76 34.42
N THR A 65 -12.69 -5.30 33.58
CA THR A 65 -13.43 -6.11 32.60
C THR A 65 -12.80 -6.14 31.22
N ARG A 66 -12.15 -5.05 30.80
CA ARG A 66 -11.58 -4.88 29.45
C ARG A 66 -10.08 -4.58 29.53
N VAL A 67 -9.36 -4.94 28.47
CA VAL A 67 -7.95 -4.58 28.31
C VAL A 67 -7.85 -3.09 27.96
N ASN A 68 -7.70 -2.26 28.99
CA ASN A 68 -7.82 -0.81 28.93
C ASN A 68 -6.65 -0.15 29.67
N TYR A 69 -5.97 0.79 29.01
CA TYR A 69 -4.74 1.43 29.49
C TYR A 69 -4.81 2.95 29.38
N ARG A 70 -4.04 3.62 30.24
CA ARG A 70 -3.91 5.09 30.23
C ARG A 70 -3.16 5.52 28.98
N MET A 71 -3.78 6.40 28.21
CA MET A 71 -3.19 7.00 27.03
C MET A 71 -3.38 8.52 27.09
N VAL A 72 -2.41 9.27 26.59
CA VAL A 72 -2.52 10.73 26.47
C VAL A 72 -2.22 11.10 25.03
N VAL A 73 -3.06 11.91 24.41
CA VAL A 73 -2.80 12.48 23.08
C VAL A 73 -2.03 13.77 23.31
N GLU A 74 -0.76 13.80 22.92
CA GLU A 74 0.01 15.03 22.77
C GLU A 74 -0.33 15.65 21.41
N ILE A 75 -0.68 16.94 21.42
CA ILE A 75 -0.85 17.76 20.22
C ILE A 75 0.10 18.95 20.28
N ASP A 76 0.79 19.27 19.19
CA ASP A 76 1.60 20.49 19.06
C ASP A 76 0.90 21.49 18.13
N LEU A 77 0.52 22.64 18.66
CA LEU A 77 -0.29 23.65 17.99
C LEU A 77 0.48 24.96 17.81
N THR A 78 0.30 25.66 16.68
CA THR A 78 0.88 27.00 16.50
C THR A 78 0.26 27.98 17.51
N SER A 79 -1.07 27.99 17.65
CA SER A 79 -1.78 28.58 18.78
C SER A 79 -2.96 27.71 19.25
N PRO A 80 -3.41 27.83 20.53
CA PRO A 80 -4.64 27.18 20.99
C PRO A 80 -5.90 27.68 20.25
N ASP A 81 -5.97 28.98 19.98
CA ASP A 81 -7.14 29.65 19.41
C ASP A 81 -7.52 29.11 18.02
N GLU A 82 -6.54 28.71 17.21
CA GLU A 82 -6.74 28.07 15.89
C GLU A 82 -7.59 26.79 15.94
N ASN A 83 -7.59 26.07 17.08
CA ASN A 83 -8.41 24.87 17.29
C ASN A 83 -9.67 25.16 18.12
N GLY A 84 -9.99 26.43 18.35
CA GLY A 84 -11.09 26.85 19.21
C GLY A 84 -10.91 26.41 20.67
N LEU A 85 -9.66 26.28 21.14
CA LEU A 85 -9.34 25.95 22.53
C LEU A 85 -9.28 27.22 23.37
N SER A 86 -10.31 27.46 24.19
CA SER A 86 -10.34 28.57 25.14
C SER A 86 -9.67 28.18 26.45
N PHE A 87 -8.90 29.09 27.05
CA PHE A 87 -8.35 28.92 28.38
C PHE A 87 -9.46 28.97 29.44
N VAL A 88 -9.53 27.96 30.32
CA VAL A 88 -10.59 27.82 31.34
C VAL A 88 -10.07 27.81 32.79
N GLY A 89 -8.77 27.70 33.02
CA GLY A 89 -8.19 27.80 34.36
C GLY A 89 -6.78 27.23 34.48
N ILE A 90 -6.26 27.23 35.72
CA ILE A 90 -4.96 26.67 36.09
C ILE A 90 -5.17 25.75 37.29
N CYS A 91 -4.55 24.57 37.28
CA CYS A 91 -4.41 23.73 38.47
C CYS A 91 -2.92 23.46 38.73
N GLU A 92 -2.46 23.75 39.95
CA GLU A 92 -1.05 23.73 40.35
C GLU A 92 -0.19 24.59 39.39
N ASP A 93 0.51 23.97 38.45
CA ASP A 93 1.33 24.62 37.40
C ASP A 93 0.95 24.15 35.98
N THR A 94 -0.30 23.70 35.82
CA THR A 94 -0.88 23.17 34.59
C THR A 94 -2.04 24.05 34.13
N ASP A 95 -1.88 24.71 32.99
CA ASP A 95 -2.94 25.46 32.31
C ASP A 95 -3.92 24.51 31.65
N ILE A 96 -5.19 24.89 31.63
CA ILE A 96 -6.28 24.04 31.16
C ILE A 96 -7.10 24.79 30.13
N PHE A 97 -7.36 24.11 29.02
CA PHE A 97 -8.08 24.61 27.86
C PHE A 97 -9.28 23.71 27.57
N ALA A 98 -10.37 24.28 27.04
CA ALA A 98 -11.57 23.56 26.65
C ALA A 98 -11.99 23.92 25.23
N THR A 99 -12.53 22.96 24.48
CA THR A 99 -13.20 23.22 23.20
C THR A 99 -14.39 22.30 23.01
N ALA A 100 -15.46 22.77 22.36
CA ALA A 100 -16.55 21.93 21.88
C ALA A 100 -16.34 21.44 20.44
N ASN A 101 -15.32 21.95 19.73
CA ASN A 101 -14.98 21.50 18.39
C ASN A 101 -14.16 20.20 18.44
N PRO A 102 -14.24 19.35 17.39
CA PRO A 102 -13.23 18.33 17.14
C PRO A 102 -11.83 18.94 16.97
N ILE A 103 -10.86 18.47 17.76
CA ILE A 103 -9.44 18.85 17.59
C ILE A 103 -8.86 17.95 16.50
N HIS A 104 -8.37 18.54 15.40
CA HIS A 104 -7.82 17.78 14.28
C HIS A 104 -6.38 17.31 14.52
N LEU A 105 -6.09 16.09 14.06
CA LEU A 105 -4.82 15.40 14.27
C LEU A 105 -4.16 15.08 12.94
N SER A 106 -2.83 15.16 12.92
CA SER A 106 -1.98 14.67 11.85
C SER A 106 -0.77 13.94 12.42
N PRO A 107 -0.12 13.08 11.63
CA PRO A 107 1.17 12.51 12.00
C PRO A 107 2.29 13.53 12.22
N ALA A 108 2.09 14.80 11.82
CA ALA A 108 3.04 15.88 12.02
C ALA A 108 2.88 16.57 13.40
N ASN A 109 1.63 16.70 13.89
CA ASN A 109 1.34 17.42 15.14
C ASN A 109 0.96 16.52 16.33
N THR A 110 0.79 15.20 16.12
CA THR A 110 0.19 14.30 17.14
C THR A 110 1.13 13.19 17.58
N ARG A 111 1.20 12.95 18.90
CA ARG A 111 1.87 11.79 19.50
C ARG A 111 0.96 11.09 20.52
N LEU A 112 1.03 9.76 20.57
CA LEU A 112 0.29 8.95 21.55
C LEU A 112 1.24 8.53 22.66
N LEU A 113 1.02 9.07 23.85
CA LEU A 113 1.88 8.89 25.01
C LEU A 113 1.34 7.84 25.99
N PHE A 114 2.23 6.99 26.48
CA PHE A 114 1.91 5.87 27.37
C PHE A 114 2.82 5.83 28.60
N TYR A 115 2.29 5.32 29.71
CA TYR A 115 3.02 5.21 30.98
C TYR A 115 3.88 3.93 31.07
N LYS A 116 3.52 2.87 30.34
CA LYS A 116 4.32 1.63 30.27
C LYS A 116 4.54 1.20 28.83
N ARG A 117 5.64 0.47 28.61
CA ARG A 117 6.04 -0.06 27.30
C ARG A 117 5.04 -1.10 26.77
N ASP A 118 4.69 -2.09 27.58
CA ASP A 118 3.81 -3.20 27.17
C ASP A 118 2.39 -2.71 26.82
N GLU A 119 1.91 -1.67 27.52
CA GLU A 119 0.64 -0.99 27.24
C GLU A 119 0.67 -0.31 25.86
N MET A 120 1.77 0.39 25.54
CA MET A 120 1.99 1.01 24.23
C MET A 120 2.08 -0.02 23.11
N ASP A 121 2.89 -1.08 23.29
CA ASP A 121 3.12 -2.09 22.25
C ASP A 121 1.85 -2.88 21.92
N TYR A 122 0.96 -3.11 22.91
CA TYR A 122 -0.38 -3.68 22.67
C TYR A 122 -1.27 -2.77 21.81
N VAL A 123 -1.34 -1.47 22.15
CA VAL A 123 -2.19 -0.51 21.42
C VAL A 123 -1.65 -0.25 20.02
N TYR A 124 -0.32 -0.19 19.88
CA TYR A 124 0.37 -0.12 18.59
C TYR A 124 -0.06 -1.27 17.67
N GLN A 125 -0.05 -2.52 18.17
CA GLN A 125 -0.44 -3.68 17.36
C GLN A 125 -1.92 -3.61 16.93
N ASN A 126 -2.82 -3.25 17.85
CA ASN A 126 -4.25 -3.10 17.53
C ASN A 126 -4.51 -2.03 16.46
N CYS A 127 -3.83 -0.88 16.56
CA CYS A 127 -3.94 0.18 15.55
C CYS A 127 -3.28 -0.21 14.22
N SER A 128 -2.20 -1.00 14.25
CA SER A 128 -1.54 -1.54 13.05
C SER A 128 -2.46 -2.45 12.25
N ASP A 129 -3.22 -3.30 12.96
CA ASP A 129 -4.12 -4.30 12.35
C ASP A 129 -5.51 -3.72 11.99
N SER A 130 -5.80 -2.47 12.39
CA SER A 130 -7.06 -1.80 12.05
C SER A 130 -7.15 -1.41 10.58
N ALA A 131 -8.22 -1.88 9.93
CA ALA A 131 -8.56 -1.51 8.56
C ALA A 131 -9.00 -0.04 8.39
N LYS A 132 -9.35 0.68 9.48
CA LYS A 132 -9.76 2.10 9.43
C LYS A 132 -8.63 3.08 9.74
N CYS A 133 -7.56 2.63 10.39
CA CYS A 133 -6.32 3.40 10.64
C CYS A 133 -5.49 3.58 9.35
N LYS A 134 -6.06 4.24 8.34
CA LYS A 134 -5.53 4.31 6.96
C LYS A 134 -4.18 5.02 6.83
N LEU A 135 -3.83 5.91 7.76
CA LEU A 135 -2.52 6.58 7.84
C LEU A 135 -1.59 6.03 8.93
N PHE A 136 -1.81 4.81 9.44
CA PHE A 136 -0.99 4.22 10.49
C PHE A 136 0.52 4.22 10.15
N GLU A 137 0.89 4.02 8.88
CA GLU A 137 2.29 4.05 8.43
C GLU A 137 3.02 5.38 8.68
N PHE A 138 2.27 6.47 8.90
CA PHE A 138 2.78 7.77 9.31
C PHE A 138 2.65 7.95 10.83
N PHE A 139 1.49 7.65 11.43
CA PHE A 139 1.26 7.78 12.87
C PHE A 139 2.13 6.86 13.76
N LYS A 140 2.62 5.73 13.23
CA LYS A 140 3.39 4.73 14.01
C LYS A 140 4.67 5.27 14.66
N TYR A 141 5.23 6.37 14.15
CA TYR A 141 6.39 7.03 14.77
C TYR A 141 6.02 7.96 15.94
N GLY A 142 4.74 8.31 16.09
CA GLY A 142 4.22 9.14 17.17
C GLY A 142 3.92 8.40 18.48
N PHE A 143 4.05 7.08 18.51
CA PHE A 143 3.91 6.29 19.74
C PHE A 143 5.14 6.49 20.64
N SER A 144 4.94 6.86 21.90
CA SER A 144 6.04 7.24 22.80
C SER A 144 5.71 7.05 24.28
N GLY A 145 6.75 7.00 25.12
CA GLY A 145 6.59 7.10 26.57
C GLY A 145 6.33 8.52 27.07
N VAL A 146 5.56 8.66 28.16
CA VAL A 146 5.45 9.92 28.92
C VAL A 146 6.81 10.29 29.52
N ASN A 147 7.26 11.53 29.29
CA ASN A 147 8.46 12.07 29.92
C ASN A 147 8.15 12.54 31.35
N PRO A 148 8.93 12.16 32.38
CA PRO A 148 8.75 12.66 33.75
C PRO A 148 8.74 14.19 33.87
N SER A 149 9.51 14.92 33.05
CA SER A 149 9.53 16.40 33.10
C SER A 149 8.29 17.06 32.49
N GLU A 150 7.48 16.32 31.74
CA GLU A 150 6.23 16.81 31.12
C GLU A 150 5.00 16.49 31.99
N GLN A 151 5.15 15.79 33.12
CA GLN A 151 4.04 15.46 34.03
C GLN A 151 3.62 16.64 34.91
N GLY A 152 2.30 16.77 35.14
CA GLY A 152 1.70 17.81 35.96
C GLY A 152 0.85 17.27 37.11
N ALA A 153 -0.21 18.01 37.44
CA ALA A 153 -1.15 17.72 38.51
C ALA A 153 -1.92 16.39 38.31
N ILE A 154 -2.62 15.95 39.37
CA ILE A 154 -3.54 14.81 39.30
C ILE A 154 -4.84 15.27 38.62
N LEU A 155 -5.36 14.49 37.67
CA LEU A 155 -6.50 14.89 36.82
C LEU A 155 -7.74 15.28 37.64
N ALA A 156 -8.06 14.54 38.71
CA ALA A 156 -9.14 14.85 39.64
C ALA A 156 -8.99 16.27 40.26
N ASN A 157 -7.82 16.58 40.82
CA ASN A 157 -7.52 17.90 41.38
C ASN A 157 -7.68 19.03 40.35
N CYS A 158 -7.39 18.75 39.08
CA CYS A 158 -7.61 19.72 38.01
C CYS A 158 -9.09 20.00 37.81
N VAL A 159 -9.93 18.97 37.72
CA VAL A 159 -11.33 19.12 37.29
C VAL A 159 -12.28 19.65 38.36
N ASP A 160 -12.00 19.41 39.64
CA ASP A 160 -12.92 19.73 40.75
C ASP A 160 -13.27 21.22 40.86
N ASN A 161 -12.44 22.12 40.31
CA ASN A 161 -12.57 23.56 40.48
C ASN A 161 -12.74 24.36 39.17
N ILE A 162 -12.94 23.70 38.02
CA ILE A 162 -13.08 24.38 36.71
C ILE A 162 -14.55 24.74 36.46
N ASN A 163 -14.80 26.00 36.13
CA ASN A 163 -16.10 26.44 35.62
C ASN A 163 -15.98 26.78 34.13
N ILE A 164 -16.46 25.87 33.27
CA ILE A 164 -16.47 26.04 31.82
C ILE A 164 -17.76 26.77 31.43
N GLN A 165 -17.65 28.03 31.01
CA GLN A 165 -18.78 28.74 30.39
C GLN A 165 -19.12 28.11 29.03
N ASN A 166 -20.41 28.13 28.63
CA ASN A 166 -20.93 27.43 27.45
C ASN A 166 -20.00 27.54 26.22
N VAL A 167 -19.27 26.47 25.94
CA VAL A 167 -18.52 26.32 24.69
C VAL A 167 -19.45 25.65 23.70
N GLU A 168 -19.72 26.32 22.58
CA GLU A 168 -20.55 25.79 21.49
C GLU A 168 -19.65 25.29 20.35
N ALA A 169 -20.07 24.20 19.69
CA ALA A 169 -19.37 23.67 18.54
C ALA A 169 -19.77 24.46 17.28
N ALA A 170 -18.78 24.93 16.52
CA ALA A 170 -19.00 25.65 15.26
C ALA A 170 -19.54 24.72 14.16
N TYR A 171 -19.17 23.44 14.21
CA TYR A 171 -19.57 22.40 13.26
C TYR A 171 -19.67 21.03 13.95
N SER A 172 -20.37 20.07 13.32
CA SER A 172 -20.44 18.69 13.83
C SER A 172 -19.36 17.79 13.23
N GLU A 173 -18.88 16.82 14.01
CA GLU A 173 -17.90 15.84 13.52
C GLU A 173 -18.42 15.08 12.28
N ASN A 174 -19.73 14.77 12.24
CA ASN A 174 -20.36 14.11 11.09
C ASN A 174 -20.27 14.95 9.81
N ALA A 175 -20.50 16.26 9.89
CA ALA A 175 -20.42 17.17 8.75
C ALA A 175 -18.99 17.21 8.19
N TYR A 176 -18.00 17.43 9.08
CA TYR A 176 -16.57 17.34 8.74
C TYR A 176 -16.19 15.97 8.15
N ASN A 177 -16.72 14.85 8.67
CA ASN A 177 -16.44 13.52 8.15
C ASN A 177 -16.98 13.31 6.73
N LYS A 178 -18.17 13.87 6.45
CA LYS A 178 -18.83 13.84 5.13
C LYS A 178 -18.02 14.66 4.12
N VAL A 179 -17.59 15.86 4.51
CA VAL A 179 -16.72 16.75 3.72
C VAL A 179 -15.34 16.14 3.45
N LYS A 180 -14.61 15.70 4.48
CA LYS A 180 -13.30 15.05 4.31
C LYS A 180 -13.43 13.74 3.51
N GLY A 181 -14.53 13.00 3.68
CA GLY A 181 -14.88 11.84 2.87
C GLY A 181 -15.06 12.18 1.38
N PHE A 182 -15.83 13.23 1.07
CA PHE A 182 -15.99 13.74 -0.30
C PHE A 182 -14.65 14.11 -0.94
N ILE A 183 -13.80 14.87 -0.23
CA ILE A 183 -12.51 15.33 -0.74
C ILE A 183 -11.57 14.14 -0.98
N TRP A 184 -11.53 13.14 -0.09
CA TRP A 184 -10.78 11.90 -0.33
C TRP A 184 -11.34 11.08 -1.49
N GLY A 185 -12.67 11.00 -1.63
CA GLY A 185 -13.32 10.37 -2.77
C GLY A 185 -12.94 11.04 -4.10
N TYR A 186 -12.93 12.37 -4.14
CA TYR A 186 -12.46 13.17 -5.28
C TYR A 186 -10.98 12.94 -5.55
N ALA A 187 -10.13 12.92 -4.52
CA ALA A 187 -8.69 12.68 -4.63
C ALA A 187 -8.36 11.28 -5.18
N ILE A 188 -9.06 10.25 -4.70
CA ILE A 188 -8.95 8.87 -5.21
C ILE A 188 -9.52 8.80 -6.65
N GLY A 189 -10.62 9.49 -6.93
CA GLY A 189 -11.14 9.69 -8.29
C GLY A 189 -10.08 10.25 -9.22
N CYS A 190 -9.49 11.39 -8.86
CA CYS A 190 -8.32 11.96 -9.53
C CYS A 190 -7.20 10.93 -9.73
N MET A 191 -6.81 10.13 -8.73
CA MET A 191 -5.77 9.11 -8.89
C MET A 191 -6.14 8.00 -9.88
N LEU A 192 -7.41 7.68 -10.04
CA LEU A 192 -7.86 6.53 -10.82
C LEU A 192 -8.35 6.89 -12.21
N SER A 193 -8.77 8.13 -12.45
CA SER A 193 -9.13 8.68 -13.77
C SER A 193 -8.03 8.44 -14.82
N ARG A 194 -8.47 8.24 -16.07
CA ARG A 194 -7.72 7.69 -17.20
C ARG A 194 -7.89 8.49 -18.48
N THR A 195 -6.94 8.35 -19.41
CA THR A 195 -7.19 8.67 -20.81
C THR A 195 -8.10 7.61 -21.46
N SER A 196 -8.73 7.99 -22.58
CA SER A 196 -9.58 7.08 -23.37
C SER A 196 -8.83 5.82 -23.80
N GLU A 197 -7.54 5.93 -24.12
CA GLU A 197 -6.67 4.81 -24.43
C GLU A 197 -6.62 3.77 -23.29
N THR A 198 -6.15 4.16 -22.09
CA THR A 198 -5.93 3.21 -20.99
C THR A 198 -7.24 2.70 -20.37
N ALA A 199 -8.31 3.51 -20.40
CA ALA A 199 -9.65 3.05 -20.03
C ALA A 199 -10.16 1.93 -20.96
N ASN A 200 -9.96 2.07 -22.29
CA ASN A 200 -10.30 1.01 -23.24
C ASN A 200 -9.42 -0.22 -23.08
N LEU A 201 -8.11 -0.07 -22.82
CA LEU A 201 -7.24 -1.22 -22.54
C LEU A 201 -7.73 -2.05 -21.33
N LEU A 202 -8.20 -1.39 -20.26
CA LEU A 202 -8.78 -2.06 -19.09
C LEU A 202 -10.05 -2.84 -19.45
N ARG A 203 -11.01 -2.20 -20.13
CA ARG A 203 -12.26 -2.85 -20.60
C ARG A 203 -11.94 -4.10 -21.43
N ILE A 204 -11.05 -3.95 -22.41
CA ILE A 204 -10.68 -5.04 -23.34
C ILE A 204 -9.94 -6.16 -22.60
N GLN A 205 -8.97 -5.84 -21.74
CA GLN A 205 -8.24 -6.82 -20.93
C GLN A 205 -9.18 -7.61 -20.01
N LYS A 206 -10.14 -6.93 -19.38
CA LYS A 206 -11.15 -7.55 -18.50
C LYS A 206 -12.08 -8.50 -19.28
N ARG A 207 -12.56 -8.08 -20.45
CA ARG A 207 -13.37 -8.94 -21.33
C ARG A 207 -12.59 -10.16 -21.82
N ILE A 208 -11.33 -10.00 -22.21
CA ILE A 208 -10.42 -11.11 -22.55
C ILE A 208 -10.25 -12.07 -21.37
N TYR A 209 -10.04 -11.53 -20.16
CA TYR A 209 -9.94 -12.32 -18.93
C TYR A 209 -11.21 -13.13 -18.67
N ASP A 210 -12.40 -12.54 -18.85
CA ASP A 210 -13.70 -13.21 -18.62
C ASP A 210 -13.93 -14.36 -19.61
N ILE A 211 -13.59 -14.16 -20.89
CA ILE A 211 -13.67 -15.21 -21.91
C ILE A 211 -12.74 -16.37 -21.55
N ILE A 212 -11.47 -16.10 -21.26
CA ILE A 212 -10.47 -17.14 -20.98
C ILE A 212 -10.79 -17.86 -19.66
N SER A 213 -11.27 -17.14 -18.64
CA SER A 213 -11.61 -17.70 -17.33
C SER A 213 -12.88 -18.57 -17.38
N SER A 214 -13.90 -18.17 -18.15
CA SER A 214 -15.13 -18.95 -18.31
C SER A 214 -14.90 -20.28 -19.04
N THR A 215 -13.99 -20.31 -20.01
CA THR A 215 -13.63 -21.53 -20.76
C THR A 215 -12.51 -22.37 -20.15
N ARG A 216 -12.04 -22.02 -18.93
CA ARG A 216 -10.83 -22.60 -18.34
C ARG A 216 -10.90 -24.12 -18.08
N ASN A 217 -12.09 -24.62 -17.77
CA ASN A 217 -12.34 -26.03 -17.51
C ASN A 217 -12.77 -26.81 -18.78
N ASP A 218 -13.01 -26.11 -19.89
CA ASP A 218 -13.42 -26.72 -21.14
C ASP A 218 -12.19 -27.20 -21.92
N ALA A 219 -12.35 -28.29 -22.68
CA ALA A 219 -11.28 -28.77 -23.54
C ALA A 219 -10.93 -27.79 -24.69
N PHE A 220 -11.88 -26.94 -25.10
CA PHE A 220 -11.75 -26.01 -26.21
C PHE A 220 -12.60 -24.74 -26.00
N ILE A 221 -12.08 -23.59 -26.44
CA ILE A 221 -12.85 -22.33 -26.50
C ILE A 221 -13.83 -22.39 -27.68
N PRO A 222 -15.14 -22.06 -27.52
CA PRO A 222 -16.10 -21.94 -28.63
C PRO A 222 -15.67 -20.95 -29.70
N ASP A 223 -15.94 -21.23 -30.99
CA ASP A 223 -15.41 -20.42 -32.10
C ASP A 223 -15.95 -18.99 -32.15
N ALA A 224 -17.15 -18.74 -31.62
CA ALA A 224 -17.67 -17.39 -31.42
C ALA A 224 -16.78 -16.58 -30.45
N LEU A 225 -16.38 -17.18 -29.33
CA LEU A 225 -15.49 -16.58 -28.34
C LEU A 225 -14.04 -16.48 -28.85
N LYS A 226 -13.57 -17.43 -29.67
CA LYS A 226 -12.26 -17.29 -30.36
C LYS A 226 -12.27 -16.08 -31.30
N SER A 227 -13.35 -15.89 -32.05
CA SER A 227 -13.51 -14.77 -32.99
C SER A 227 -13.58 -13.44 -32.24
N GLU A 228 -14.27 -13.40 -31.10
CA GLU A 228 -14.31 -12.27 -30.19
C GLU A 228 -12.90 -11.95 -29.63
N LEU A 229 -12.13 -12.95 -29.17
CA LEU A 229 -10.75 -12.75 -28.69
C LEU A 229 -9.83 -12.14 -29.76
N VAL A 230 -9.95 -12.56 -31.03
CA VAL A 230 -9.16 -11.99 -32.14
C VAL A 230 -9.57 -10.54 -32.43
N ALA A 231 -10.86 -10.22 -32.34
CA ALA A 231 -11.35 -8.86 -32.48
C ALA A 231 -10.85 -7.96 -31.33
N LEU A 232 -10.93 -8.45 -30.08
CA LEU A 232 -10.45 -7.76 -28.88
C LEU A 232 -8.93 -7.55 -28.89
N ASP A 233 -8.12 -8.53 -29.31
CA ASP A 233 -6.67 -8.37 -29.48
C ASP A 233 -6.33 -7.30 -30.54
N SER A 234 -7.09 -7.27 -31.63
CA SER A 234 -6.97 -6.26 -32.68
C SER A 234 -7.38 -4.87 -32.19
N GLU A 235 -8.42 -4.78 -31.35
CA GLU A 235 -8.89 -3.55 -30.73
C GLU A 235 -7.88 -3.01 -29.70
N TYR A 236 -7.36 -3.87 -28.81
CA TYR A 236 -6.32 -3.52 -27.84
C TYR A 236 -5.13 -2.84 -28.51
N THR A 237 -4.68 -3.37 -29.66
CA THR A 237 -3.55 -2.81 -30.44
C THR A 237 -3.80 -1.37 -30.92
N LYS A 238 -5.06 -0.99 -31.19
CA LYS A 238 -5.41 0.36 -31.64
C LYS A 238 -5.32 1.38 -30.51
N PHE A 239 -5.69 0.97 -29.30
CA PHE A 239 -5.68 1.80 -28.09
C PHE A 239 -4.34 1.76 -27.34
N ASP A 240 -3.39 0.89 -27.69
CA ASP A 240 -2.12 0.77 -26.97
C ASP A 240 -1.24 2.04 -27.12
N PRO A 241 -1.04 2.83 -26.04
CA PRO A 241 -0.28 4.07 -26.13
C PRO A 241 1.22 3.81 -26.31
N ILE A 242 1.74 2.67 -25.87
CA ILE A 242 3.15 2.28 -26.03
C ILE A 242 3.40 1.95 -27.51
N GLN A 243 2.47 1.23 -28.16
CA GLN A 243 2.51 0.97 -29.60
C GLN A 243 2.49 2.27 -30.41
N ARG A 244 1.61 3.22 -30.05
CA ARG A 244 1.51 4.53 -30.67
C ARG A 244 2.78 5.36 -30.47
N HIS A 245 3.33 5.39 -29.25
CA HIS A 245 4.57 6.10 -28.94
C HIS A 245 5.77 5.53 -29.71
N ALA A 246 5.93 4.21 -29.74
CA ALA A 246 6.99 3.55 -30.49
C ALA A 246 6.94 3.89 -31.99
N LYS A 247 5.74 3.92 -32.60
CA LYS A 247 5.56 4.31 -34.00
C LYS A 247 5.92 5.77 -34.26
N LEU A 248 5.59 6.68 -33.35
CA LEU A 248 5.99 8.10 -33.46
C LEU A 248 7.51 8.25 -33.37
N ARG A 249 8.14 7.67 -32.34
CA ARG A 249 9.59 7.69 -32.14
C ARG A 249 10.36 7.06 -33.31
N TRP A 250 9.86 5.98 -33.90
CA TRP A 250 10.45 5.37 -35.10
C TRP A 250 10.43 6.33 -36.29
N ASN A 251 9.30 7.01 -36.53
CA ASN A 251 9.19 7.98 -37.61
C ASN A 251 10.09 9.22 -37.40
N GLU A 252 10.25 9.66 -36.15
CA GLU A 252 11.20 10.73 -35.78
C GLU A 252 12.65 10.30 -36.02
N TYR A 253 13.03 9.11 -35.55
CA TYR A 253 14.35 8.53 -35.78
C TYR A 253 14.68 8.42 -37.28
N LEU A 254 13.76 7.90 -38.10
CA LEU A 254 13.93 7.84 -39.55
C LEU A 254 14.10 9.22 -40.18
N LYS A 255 13.37 10.25 -39.74
CA LYS A 255 13.57 11.63 -40.21
C LYS A 255 14.98 12.14 -39.88
N THR A 256 15.46 11.93 -38.65
CA THR A 256 16.83 12.32 -38.27
C THR A 256 17.89 11.59 -39.10
N VAL A 257 17.71 10.29 -39.35
CA VAL A 257 18.62 9.51 -40.21
C VAL A 257 18.64 10.04 -41.64
N ILE A 258 17.49 10.40 -42.21
CA ILE A 258 17.40 11.04 -43.54
C ILE A 258 18.12 12.40 -43.54
N SER A 259 17.82 13.28 -42.58
CA SER A 259 18.39 14.63 -42.53
C SER A 259 19.90 14.66 -42.31
N ASN A 260 20.47 13.63 -41.67
CA ASN A 260 21.91 13.53 -41.42
C ASN A 260 22.71 12.95 -42.60
N GLN A 261 22.06 12.56 -43.68
CA GLN A 261 22.67 11.88 -44.83
C GLN A 261 22.44 12.70 -46.12
N PRO A 262 23.36 13.62 -46.49
CA PRO A 262 23.16 14.58 -47.59
C PRO A 262 23.08 13.94 -48.99
N GLU A 263 23.36 12.64 -49.11
CA GLU A 263 23.19 11.86 -50.33
C GLU A 263 21.72 11.50 -50.59
N PHE A 264 20.85 11.53 -49.57
CA PHE A 264 19.41 11.39 -49.76
C PHE A 264 18.80 12.70 -50.24
N GLY A 265 18.35 12.71 -51.49
CA GLY A 265 17.55 13.81 -52.04
C GLY A 265 16.24 14.02 -51.28
N SER A 266 15.68 15.23 -51.39
CA SER A 266 14.47 15.68 -50.68
C SER A 266 13.19 14.86 -50.93
N GLU A 267 13.22 13.89 -51.85
CA GLU A 267 12.12 12.98 -52.17
C GLU A 267 12.09 11.73 -51.26
N VAL A 268 13.15 11.44 -50.50
CA VAL A 268 13.21 10.28 -49.60
C VAL A 268 12.47 10.58 -48.30
N THR A 269 11.36 9.86 -48.05
CA THR A 269 10.59 9.97 -46.80
C THR A 269 10.79 8.74 -45.90
N SER A 270 10.33 8.84 -44.65
CA SER A 270 10.30 7.71 -43.71
C SER A 270 9.51 6.50 -44.25
N VAL A 271 8.52 6.71 -45.13
CA VAL A 271 7.75 5.64 -45.77
C VAL A 271 8.59 4.88 -46.80
N ASN A 272 9.46 5.57 -47.53
CA ASN A 272 10.39 4.96 -48.48
C ASN A 272 11.40 4.05 -47.76
N ILE A 273 11.95 4.50 -46.62
CA ILE A 273 12.89 3.67 -45.84
C ILE A 273 12.18 2.45 -45.25
N ASP A 274 10.98 2.61 -44.69
CA ASP A 274 10.22 1.48 -44.13
C ASP A 274 9.92 0.42 -45.20
N GLN A 275 9.72 0.83 -46.46
CA GLN A 275 9.58 -0.09 -47.58
C GLN A 275 10.90 -0.75 -47.99
N VAL A 276 12.00 0.00 -48.09
CA VAL A 276 13.34 -0.56 -48.37
C VAL A 276 13.74 -1.59 -47.32
N LEU A 277 13.45 -1.36 -46.04
CA LEU A 277 13.71 -2.32 -44.96
C LEU A 277 12.87 -3.61 -45.10
N ARG A 278 11.66 -3.53 -45.67
CA ARG A 278 10.82 -4.69 -46.00
C ARG A 278 11.35 -5.46 -47.19
N ASP A 279 11.68 -4.76 -48.28
CA ASP A 279 12.20 -5.35 -49.51
C ASP A 279 13.55 -6.05 -49.27
N LEU A 280 14.34 -5.57 -48.30
CA LEU A 280 15.60 -6.19 -47.83
C LEU A 280 15.41 -7.25 -46.74
N GLY A 281 14.18 -7.48 -46.24
CA GLY A 281 13.88 -8.48 -45.20
C GLY A 281 14.43 -8.16 -43.79
N VAL A 282 14.95 -6.95 -43.56
CA VAL A 282 15.60 -6.57 -42.29
C VAL A 282 14.73 -5.71 -41.35
N GLU A 283 13.53 -5.30 -41.78
CA GLU A 283 12.59 -4.46 -41.03
C GLU A 283 12.41 -4.92 -39.57
N THR A 284 12.16 -6.21 -39.34
CA THR A 284 11.91 -6.76 -38.00
C THR A 284 13.15 -6.63 -37.10
N ALA A 285 14.34 -6.91 -37.64
CA ALA A 285 15.60 -6.78 -36.90
C ALA A 285 15.91 -5.29 -36.58
N ALA A 286 15.72 -4.40 -37.54
CA ALA A 286 15.93 -2.97 -37.37
C ALA A 286 14.97 -2.38 -36.32
N LYS A 287 13.67 -2.68 -36.40
CA LYS A 287 12.66 -2.24 -35.42
C LYS A 287 12.92 -2.85 -34.04
N SER A 288 13.35 -4.11 -33.94
CA SER A 288 13.74 -4.72 -32.67
C SER A 288 14.97 -4.05 -32.04
N LYS A 289 16.02 -3.75 -32.83
CA LYS A 289 17.22 -3.04 -32.35
C LYS A 289 16.85 -1.65 -31.84
N PHE A 290 16.04 -0.91 -32.59
CA PHE A 290 15.51 0.39 -32.19
C PHE A 290 14.69 0.35 -30.90
N LEU A 291 13.72 -0.56 -30.78
CA LEU A 291 12.90 -0.73 -29.58
C LEU A 291 13.78 -1.00 -28.34
N SER A 292 14.79 -1.87 -28.49
CA SER A 292 15.74 -2.15 -27.40
C SER A 292 16.58 -0.93 -27.00
N ALA A 293 17.04 -0.12 -27.97
CA ALA A 293 17.79 1.12 -27.70
C ALA A 293 16.92 2.20 -27.03
N GLN A 294 15.61 2.22 -27.29
CA GLN A 294 14.66 3.14 -26.66
C GLN A 294 14.08 2.62 -25.33
N ASN A 295 14.49 1.43 -24.87
CA ASN A 295 13.88 0.72 -23.73
C ASN A 295 12.36 0.53 -23.84
N LEU A 296 11.84 0.41 -25.08
CA LEU A 296 10.42 0.21 -25.35
C LEU A 296 10.13 -1.29 -25.57
N THR A 297 9.25 -1.86 -24.76
CA THR A 297 8.76 -3.23 -24.94
C THR A 297 7.35 -3.20 -25.48
N LEU A 298 7.14 -3.79 -26.66
CA LEU A 298 5.81 -3.98 -27.23
C LEU A 298 5.21 -5.30 -26.73
N ARG A 299 3.89 -5.35 -26.58
CA ARG A 299 3.18 -6.60 -26.26
C ARG A 299 3.30 -7.62 -27.40
N LYS A 300 3.21 -8.90 -27.07
CA LYS A 300 2.98 -9.95 -28.08
C LYS A 300 1.48 -9.98 -28.47
N PRO A 301 1.11 -10.06 -29.75
CA PRO A 301 -0.27 -10.29 -30.18
C PRO A 301 -0.73 -11.72 -29.85
N LEU A 302 -2.04 -11.96 -29.84
CA LEU A 302 -2.63 -13.27 -29.52
C LEU A 302 -2.10 -14.40 -30.43
N SER A 303 -1.80 -14.09 -31.69
CA SER A 303 -1.23 -15.01 -32.68
C SER A 303 0.19 -15.52 -32.34
N SER A 304 0.88 -14.92 -31.37
CA SER A 304 2.22 -15.36 -30.92
C SER A 304 2.20 -16.51 -29.91
N TYR A 305 1.03 -16.98 -29.48
CA TYR A 305 0.85 -18.00 -28.45
C TYR A 305 0.34 -19.30 -29.04
N SER A 306 0.64 -20.43 -28.38
CA SER A 306 0.09 -21.73 -28.78
C SER A 306 -1.38 -21.82 -28.38
N LEU A 307 -2.29 -21.63 -29.33
CA LEU A 307 -3.74 -21.70 -29.11
C LEU A 307 -4.29 -23.15 -29.03
N ILE A 308 -3.42 -24.10 -28.67
CA ILE A 308 -3.75 -25.52 -28.51
C ILE A 308 -4.00 -25.79 -27.02
N GLY A 309 -5.26 -26.10 -26.68
CA GLY A 309 -5.69 -26.16 -25.28
C GLY A 309 -5.74 -24.78 -24.63
N THR A 310 -5.77 -24.73 -23.30
CA THR A 310 -5.97 -23.49 -22.52
C THR A 310 -4.67 -22.77 -22.13
N ILE A 311 -3.51 -23.43 -22.17
CA ILE A 311 -2.24 -22.92 -21.62
C ILE A 311 -1.78 -21.62 -22.31
N GLY A 312 -1.82 -21.55 -23.65
CA GLY A 312 -1.40 -20.35 -24.38
C GLY A 312 -2.34 -19.16 -24.15
N TYR A 313 -3.63 -19.41 -23.95
CA TYR A 313 -4.60 -18.38 -23.57
C TYR A 313 -4.35 -17.86 -22.14
N GLU A 314 -4.06 -18.74 -21.18
CA GLU A 314 -3.66 -18.32 -19.82
C GLU A 314 -2.38 -17.48 -19.83
N GLN A 315 -1.37 -17.86 -20.63
CA GLN A 315 -0.13 -17.10 -20.80
C GLN A 315 -0.39 -15.72 -21.42
N TYR A 316 -1.15 -15.66 -22.52
CA TYR A 316 -1.54 -14.41 -23.16
C TYR A 316 -2.26 -13.47 -22.19
N ASN A 317 -3.22 -13.98 -21.42
CA ASN A 317 -3.97 -13.20 -20.42
C ASN A 317 -3.04 -12.60 -19.34
N GLN A 318 -2.06 -13.37 -18.86
CA GLN A 318 -1.09 -12.92 -17.85
C GLN A 318 -0.11 -11.86 -18.40
N GLU A 319 0.43 -12.07 -19.61
CA GLU A 319 1.30 -11.09 -20.27
C GLU A 319 0.54 -9.81 -20.62
N LEU A 320 -0.69 -9.92 -21.14
CA LEU A 320 -1.54 -8.77 -21.47
C LEU A 320 -1.87 -7.96 -20.20
N ALA A 321 -2.33 -8.59 -19.13
CA ALA A 321 -2.63 -7.91 -17.87
C ALA A 321 -1.39 -7.24 -17.24
N THR A 322 -0.19 -7.79 -17.46
CA THR A 322 1.07 -7.17 -17.04
C THR A 322 1.39 -5.92 -17.89
N HIS A 323 1.19 -6.01 -19.20
CA HIS A 323 1.36 -4.88 -20.14
C HIS A 323 0.36 -3.74 -19.87
N THR A 324 -0.93 -4.06 -19.67
CA THR A 324 -1.96 -3.07 -19.31
C THR A 324 -1.59 -2.32 -18.03
N LYS A 325 -1.13 -3.04 -16.99
CA LYS A 325 -0.65 -2.44 -15.73
C LYS A 325 0.57 -1.54 -15.95
N SER A 326 1.49 -1.91 -16.85
CA SER A 326 2.66 -1.08 -17.18
C SER A 326 2.27 0.23 -17.87
N ALA A 327 1.35 0.19 -18.84
CA ALA A 327 0.83 1.39 -19.50
C ALA A 327 0.12 2.32 -18.50
N ILE A 328 -0.74 1.76 -17.66
CA ILE A 328 -1.42 2.42 -16.53
C ILE A 328 -0.46 3.07 -15.54
N PHE A 329 0.66 2.39 -15.23
CA PHE A 329 1.66 2.90 -14.31
C PHE A 329 2.42 4.08 -14.90
N HIS A 330 2.80 4.00 -16.18
CA HIS A 330 3.47 5.10 -16.88
C HIS A 330 2.57 6.34 -16.98
N GLU A 331 1.29 6.16 -17.34
CA GLU A 331 0.28 7.22 -17.33
C GLU A 331 0.18 7.88 -15.95
N ASN A 332 -0.05 7.08 -14.90
CA ASN A 332 -0.18 7.58 -13.53
C ASN A 332 1.09 8.29 -13.05
N LYS A 333 2.29 7.78 -13.38
CA LYS A 333 3.56 8.39 -12.99
C LYS A 333 3.71 9.80 -13.55
N GLU A 334 3.35 10.03 -14.81
CA GLU A 334 3.42 11.38 -15.41
C GLU A 334 2.32 12.28 -14.87
N ARG A 335 1.08 11.77 -14.76
CA ARG A 335 -0.07 12.55 -14.27
C ARG A 335 0.08 12.96 -12.80
N LEU A 336 0.65 12.11 -11.94
CA LEU A 336 0.87 12.41 -10.52
C LEU A 336 1.89 13.54 -10.28
N LYS A 337 2.84 13.80 -11.20
CA LYS A 337 3.76 14.95 -11.10
C LYS A 337 3.04 16.30 -11.18
N HIS A 338 1.87 16.32 -11.84
CA HIS A 338 1.10 17.52 -12.13
C HIS A 338 -0.27 17.51 -11.44
N LEU A 339 -0.54 16.51 -10.58
CA LEU A 339 -1.82 16.40 -9.90
C LEU A 339 -1.93 17.44 -8.78
N SER A 340 -2.67 18.51 -9.05
CA SER A 340 -3.14 19.47 -8.06
C SER A 340 -4.67 19.58 -8.18
N PHE A 341 -5.38 19.37 -7.07
CA PHE A 341 -6.84 19.62 -6.97
C PHE A 341 -7.19 20.60 -5.85
N LYS A 342 -6.19 21.14 -5.12
CA LYS A 342 -6.44 21.99 -3.95
C LYS A 342 -7.26 23.24 -4.26
N ASP A 343 -7.06 23.80 -5.46
CA ASP A 343 -7.74 25.02 -5.94
C ASP A 343 -9.03 24.68 -6.72
N SER A 344 -9.35 23.39 -6.90
CA SER A 344 -10.52 22.87 -7.64
C SER A 344 -11.75 22.65 -6.76
N LEU A 345 -11.61 22.76 -5.44
CA LEU A 345 -12.65 22.50 -4.45
C LEU A 345 -12.85 23.73 -3.56
N ASP A 346 -14.10 24.11 -3.33
CA ASP A 346 -14.51 25.10 -2.35
C ASP A 346 -15.25 24.43 -1.20
N VAL A 347 -14.98 24.85 0.04
CA VAL A 347 -15.46 24.20 1.28
C VAL A 347 -16.01 25.27 2.20
N ASP A 348 -17.23 25.07 2.71
CA ASP A 348 -17.70 25.83 3.87
C ASP A 348 -16.91 25.38 5.12
N ARG A 349 -15.78 26.03 5.37
CA ARG A 349 -14.91 25.76 6.54
C ARG A 349 -15.50 26.22 7.87
N ALA A 350 -16.59 27.00 7.87
CA ALA A 350 -17.22 27.45 9.09
C ALA A 350 -18.14 26.36 9.67
N SER A 351 -18.93 25.70 8.82
CA SER A 351 -19.92 24.70 9.25
C SER A 351 -19.68 23.27 8.75
N PHE A 352 -18.81 23.10 7.74
CA PHE A 352 -18.57 21.85 7.01
C PHE A 352 -19.85 21.17 6.47
N ASN A 353 -20.89 21.94 6.17
CA ASN A 353 -22.13 21.40 5.60
C ASN A 353 -22.04 21.12 4.09
N THR A 354 -21.09 21.72 3.37
CA THR A 354 -20.93 21.56 1.91
C THR A 354 -19.47 21.54 1.44
N VAL A 355 -19.24 20.82 0.34
CA VAL A 355 -18.13 21.02 -0.60
C VAL A 355 -18.72 21.22 -1.98
N MET A 356 -18.10 22.05 -2.80
CA MET A 356 -18.43 22.28 -4.20
C MET A 356 -17.15 22.29 -5.06
N LEU A 357 -17.31 22.18 -6.37
CA LEU A 357 -16.24 22.46 -7.33
C LEU A 357 -16.15 23.97 -7.53
N SER A 358 -14.94 24.52 -7.46
CA SER A 358 -14.65 25.96 -7.61
C SER A 358 -14.63 26.43 -9.07
N THR A 359 -14.63 25.51 -10.03
CA THR A 359 -14.45 25.83 -11.45
C THR A 359 -15.74 26.36 -12.07
N GLU A 360 -15.70 27.57 -12.62
CA GLU A 360 -16.83 28.18 -13.32
C GLU A 360 -17.01 27.56 -14.73
N ASN A 361 -17.63 26.38 -14.80
CA ASN A 361 -18.06 25.77 -16.05
C ASN A 361 -19.39 25.01 -15.90
N GLU A 362 -20.06 24.71 -17.02
CA GLU A 362 -21.39 24.08 -17.03
C GLU A 362 -21.45 22.71 -16.35
N GLU A 363 -20.36 21.92 -16.47
CA GLU A 363 -20.23 20.60 -15.84
C GLU A 363 -20.17 20.71 -14.32
N SER A 364 -19.42 21.69 -13.81
CA SER A 364 -19.28 21.96 -12.37
C SER A 364 -20.54 22.59 -11.79
N ASP A 365 -21.22 23.49 -12.52
CA ASP A 365 -22.55 24.01 -12.15
C ASP A 365 -23.56 22.86 -12.00
N LEU A 366 -23.62 21.96 -12.99
CA LEU A 366 -24.51 20.81 -12.96
C LEU A 366 -24.17 19.88 -11.79
N PHE A 367 -22.90 19.52 -11.62
CA PHE A 367 -22.48 18.65 -10.52
C PHE A 367 -22.72 19.28 -9.15
N ASN A 368 -22.44 20.57 -8.95
CA ASN A 368 -22.67 21.26 -7.68
C ASN A 368 -24.16 21.27 -7.31
N LYS A 369 -25.06 21.54 -8.27
CA LYS A 369 -26.52 21.47 -8.07
C LYS A 369 -26.99 20.06 -7.71
N ILE A 370 -26.48 19.05 -8.41
CA ILE A 370 -26.78 17.63 -8.16
C ILE A 370 -26.26 17.22 -6.78
N LEU A 371 -25.01 17.53 -6.46
CA LEU A 371 -24.35 17.21 -5.20
C LEU A 371 -25.10 17.83 -4.02
N TYR A 372 -25.48 19.10 -4.14
CA TYR A 372 -26.29 19.78 -3.12
C TYR A 372 -27.62 19.06 -2.90
N ARG A 373 -28.41 18.83 -3.96
CA ARG A 373 -29.75 18.24 -3.82
C ARG A 373 -29.77 16.74 -3.46
N ILE A 374 -28.71 15.99 -3.77
CA ILE A 374 -28.67 14.53 -3.54
C ILE A 374 -27.92 14.19 -2.25
N ILE A 375 -26.79 14.85 -1.98
CA ILE A 375 -25.85 14.48 -0.91
C ILE A 375 -25.94 15.43 0.28
N TRP A 376 -25.99 16.75 0.06
CA TRP A 376 -26.05 17.74 1.15
C TRP A 376 -27.46 17.91 1.72
N ASP A 377 -28.51 17.99 0.87
CA ASP A 377 -29.94 17.91 1.23
C ASP A 377 -30.37 16.50 1.72
N ASN A 378 -29.43 15.53 1.78
CA ASN A 378 -29.60 14.19 2.36
C ASN A 378 -30.75 13.34 1.75
N LEU A 379 -31.01 13.51 0.45
CA LEU A 379 -31.97 12.69 -0.32
C LEU A 379 -31.62 11.20 -0.28
N ILE A 380 -30.32 10.88 -0.30
CA ILE A 380 -29.81 9.54 -0.02
C ILE A 380 -29.23 9.57 1.41
N PRO A 381 -29.89 8.96 2.40
CA PRO A 381 -29.46 9.04 3.80
C PRO A 381 -28.28 8.12 4.15
N SER A 382 -28.08 7.02 3.41
CA SER A 382 -26.96 6.10 3.59
C SER A 382 -26.68 5.27 2.33
N LEU A 383 -25.51 4.63 2.25
CA LEU A 383 -25.20 3.67 1.17
C LEU A 383 -26.06 2.38 1.24
N GLU A 384 -26.53 2.00 2.43
CA GLU A 384 -27.44 0.85 2.57
C GLU A 384 -28.83 1.13 1.96
N GLU A 385 -29.24 2.40 1.87
CA GLU A 385 -30.46 2.78 1.15
C GLU A 385 -30.34 2.48 -0.36
N ILE A 386 -29.15 2.68 -0.94
CA ILE A 386 -28.84 2.27 -2.33
C ILE A 386 -28.84 0.74 -2.44
N ARG A 387 -28.32 0.02 -1.43
CA ARG A 387 -28.28 -1.46 -1.44
C ARG A 387 -29.68 -2.08 -1.40
N ILE A 388 -30.56 -1.56 -0.54
CA ILE A 388 -31.85 -2.19 -0.20
C ILE A 388 -32.97 -1.60 -1.08
N ASN A 389 -33.05 -0.28 -1.21
CA ASN A 389 -34.17 0.44 -1.82
C ASN A 389 -33.77 1.16 -3.14
N ARG A 390 -32.78 0.62 -3.88
CA ARG A 390 -32.23 1.20 -5.12
C ARG A 390 -33.26 1.80 -6.07
N LYS A 391 -34.40 1.13 -6.24
CA LYS A 391 -35.49 1.56 -7.12
C LYS A 391 -36.09 2.89 -6.69
N ASP A 392 -36.37 3.07 -5.41
CA ASP A 392 -37.00 4.28 -4.89
C ASP A 392 -36.00 5.42 -4.77
N VAL A 393 -34.74 5.11 -4.43
CA VAL A 393 -33.60 6.04 -4.58
C VAL A 393 -33.51 6.55 -6.01
N ALA A 394 -33.49 5.66 -7.01
CA ALA A 394 -33.41 6.03 -8.42
C ALA A 394 -34.63 6.86 -8.87
N ILE A 395 -35.84 6.57 -8.38
CA ILE A 395 -37.02 7.38 -8.67
C ILE A 395 -36.88 8.80 -8.11
N ASN A 396 -36.39 8.96 -6.87
CA ASN A 396 -36.24 10.26 -6.25
C ASN A 396 -35.08 11.06 -6.83
N VAL A 397 -33.94 10.43 -7.11
CA VAL A 397 -32.81 11.04 -7.85
C VAL A 397 -33.27 11.55 -9.22
N VAL A 398 -34.03 10.76 -9.99
CA VAL A 398 -34.50 11.18 -11.32
C VAL A 398 -35.52 12.32 -11.25
N LYS A 399 -36.38 12.39 -10.22
CA LYS A 399 -37.25 13.56 -9.98
C LYS A 399 -36.42 14.82 -9.71
N THR A 400 -35.41 14.71 -8.87
CA THR A 400 -34.51 15.82 -8.52
C THR A 400 -33.69 16.29 -9.73
N LEU A 401 -33.16 15.35 -10.53
CA LEU A 401 -32.47 15.66 -11.79
C LEU A 401 -33.38 16.39 -12.78
N LYS A 402 -34.65 15.96 -12.90
CA LYS A 402 -35.64 16.67 -13.71
C LYS A 402 -35.73 18.15 -13.30
N THR A 403 -35.94 18.43 -12.01
CA THR A 403 -36.01 19.82 -11.51
C THR A 403 -34.73 20.59 -11.80
N ILE A 404 -33.54 20.03 -11.53
CA ILE A 404 -32.26 20.70 -11.80
C ILE A 404 -32.07 21.04 -13.28
N ILE A 405 -32.55 20.19 -14.19
CA ILE A 405 -32.41 20.38 -15.64
C ILE A 405 -33.43 21.41 -16.16
N GLU A 406 -34.68 21.36 -15.68
CA GLU A 406 -35.71 22.37 -15.98
C GLU A 406 -35.32 23.75 -15.42
N ASP A 407 -34.72 23.83 -14.22
CA ASP A 407 -34.17 25.04 -13.62
C ASP A 407 -33.00 25.64 -14.43
N ARG A 408 -32.31 24.84 -15.26
CA ARG A 408 -31.29 25.30 -16.22
C ARG A 408 -31.89 25.71 -17.58
N GLY A 409 -33.22 25.74 -17.70
CA GLY A 409 -33.93 26.09 -18.93
C GLY A 409 -33.94 24.98 -20.00
N ILE A 410 -33.52 23.76 -19.66
CA ILE A 410 -33.49 22.63 -20.57
C ILE A 410 -34.80 21.85 -20.43
N GLN A 411 -35.50 21.63 -21.55
CA GLN A 411 -36.74 20.84 -21.55
C GLN A 411 -36.43 19.38 -21.16
N TRP A 412 -37.04 18.90 -20.07
CA TRP A 412 -36.92 17.49 -19.68
C TRP A 412 -37.71 16.56 -20.59
N GLN A 413 -38.95 16.93 -20.95
CA GLN A 413 -39.85 16.09 -21.71
C GLN A 413 -39.30 15.78 -23.11
N ASP A 414 -39.26 14.51 -23.47
CA ASP A 414 -38.74 13.95 -24.73
C ASP A 414 -37.23 14.21 -24.96
N SER A 415 -36.49 14.53 -23.89
CA SER A 415 -35.03 14.73 -23.95
C SER A 415 -34.24 13.42 -23.93
N GLU A 416 -33.00 13.48 -24.43
CA GLU A 416 -32.04 12.37 -24.32
C GLU A 416 -31.76 12.00 -22.86
N VAL A 417 -31.72 12.99 -21.96
CA VAL A 417 -31.51 12.78 -20.52
C VAL A 417 -32.67 12.02 -19.88
N GLN A 418 -33.92 12.38 -20.19
CA GLN A 418 -35.08 11.61 -19.76
C GLN A 418 -34.98 10.17 -20.26
N ALA A 419 -34.73 9.98 -21.55
CA ALA A 419 -34.68 8.65 -22.15
C ALA A 419 -33.56 7.79 -21.54
N TYR A 420 -32.42 8.38 -21.21
CA TYR A 420 -31.28 7.73 -20.55
C TYR A 420 -31.65 7.25 -19.14
N PHE A 421 -32.18 8.14 -18.28
CA PHE A 421 -32.59 7.76 -16.92
C PHE A 421 -33.82 6.84 -16.90
N ASP A 422 -34.67 6.87 -17.92
CA ASP A 422 -35.73 5.87 -18.11
C ASP A 422 -35.17 4.48 -18.42
N ARG A 423 -34.10 4.37 -19.24
CA ARG A 423 -33.39 3.09 -19.44
C ARG A 423 -32.73 2.62 -18.13
N MET A 424 -32.08 3.51 -17.38
CA MET A 424 -31.51 3.17 -16.07
C MET A 424 -32.57 2.63 -15.09
N ARG A 425 -33.74 3.26 -15.00
CA ARG A 425 -34.84 2.79 -14.13
C ARG A 425 -35.45 1.47 -14.59
N LYS A 426 -35.49 1.20 -15.91
CA LYS A 426 -35.89 -0.10 -16.47
C LYS A 426 -34.83 -1.19 -16.22
N ASN A 427 -33.54 -0.88 -16.26
CA ASN A 427 -32.48 -1.80 -15.84
C ASN A 427 -32.69 -2.26 -14.39
N ILE A 428 -32.93 -1.32 -13.47
CA ILE A 428 -33.19 -1.62 -12.05
C ILE A 428 -34.49 -2.42 -11.85
N SER A 429 -35.56 -2.10 -12.60
CA SER A 429 -36.90 -2.66 -12.34
C SER A 429 -37.25 -3.91 -13.16
N LYS A 430 -36.56 -4.14 -14.28
CA LYS A 430 -36.89 -5.18 -15.28
C LYS A 430 -35.67 -5.91 -15.85
N TYR A 431 -34.46 -5.53 -15.45
CA TYR A 431 -33.20 -6.09 -15.97
C TYR A 431 -33.00 -5.88 -17.49
N GLU A 432 -33.62 -4.84 -18.07
CA GLU A 432 -33.34 -4.40 -19.44
C GLU A 432 -31.87 -3.91 -19.53
N PRO A 433 -31.11 -4.18 -20.62
CA PRO A 433 -29.76 -3.68 -20.78
C PRO A 433 -29.66 -2.15 -20.69
N PHE A 434 -28.54 -1.66 -20.15
CA PHE A 434 -28.24 -0.24 -20.00
C PHE A 434 -26.75 0.00 -20.16
N GLU A 435 -26.38 0.76 -21.18
CA GLU A 435 -25.00 1.16 -21.45
C GLU A 435 -24.75 2.51 -20.78
N LEU A 436 -23.71 2.61 -19.96
CA LEU A 436 -23.44 3.86 -19.23
C LEU A 436 -23.09 5.01 -20.18
N THR A 437 -22.45 4.69 -21.31
CA THR A 437 -21.99 5.62 -22.35
C THR A 437 -23.07 6.05 -23.35
N ASP A 438 -24.34 5.68 -23.13
CA ASP A 438 -25.50 6.14 -23.94
C ASP A 438 -25.73 7.67 -23.89
N ILE A 439 -25.05 8.38 -22.99
CA ILE A 439 -25.01 9.83 -22.88
C ILE A 439 -23.55 10.29 -22.84
N SER A 440 -23.25 11.48 -23.38
CA SER A 440 -21.89 12.04 -23.41
C SER A 440 -21.46 12.74 -22.11
N ASP A 441 -22.42 13.15 -21.28
CA ASP A 441 -22.19 13.93 -20.06
C ASP A 441 -21.59 13.08 -18.92
N SER A 442 -20.35 13.38 -18.54
CA SER A 442 -19.56 12.72 -17.50
C SER A 442 -20.17 12.79 -16.10
N VAL A 443 -20.91 13.86 -15.80
CA VAL A 443 -21.60 14.04 -14.51
C VAL A 443 -22.84 13.15 -14.46
N LEU A 444 -23.65 13.10 -15.51
CA LEU A 444 -24.83 12.25 -15.58
C LEU A 444 -24.47 10.76 -15.65
N GLN A 445 -23.39 10.39 -16.36
CA GLN A 445 -22.77 9.06 -16.29
C GLN A 445 -22.38 8.70 -14.84
N SER A 446 -21.72 9.62 -14.14
CA SER A 446 -21.26 9.39 -12.77
C SER A 446 -22.40 9.23 -11.77
N VAL A 447 -23.49 10.00 -11.92
CA VAL A 447 -24.71 9.85 -11.12
C VAL A 447 -25.38 8.50 -11.38
N ALA A 448 -25.49 8.08 -12.65
CA ALA A 448 -26.05 6.77 -13.00
C ALA A 448 -25.21 5.62 -12.43
N ALA A 449 -23.87 5.69 -12.55
CA ALA A 449 -22.96 4.73 -11.96
C ALA A 449 -23.09 4.65 -10.43
N PHE A 450 -23.17 5.80 -9.76
CA PHE A 450 -23.35 5.89 -8.31
C PHE A 450 -24.70 5.30 -7.86
N VAL A 451 -25.80 5.56 -8.55
CA VAL A 451 -27.12 4.98 -8.21
C VAL A 451 -27.15 3.46 -8.47
N LEU A 452 -26.45 2.97 -9.49
CA LEU A 452 -26.43 1.54 -9.83
C LEU A 452 -25.48 0.69 -8.97
N LYS A 453 -24.36 1.26 -8.51
CA LYS A 453 -23.24 0.53 -7.89
C LYS A 453 -22.58 1.21 -6.70
N GLY A 454 -23.03 2.40 -6.29
CA GLY A 454 -22.43 3.18 -5.22
C GLY A 454 -22.53 2.57 -3.81
N GLU A 455 -23.26 1.47 -3.62
CA GLU A 455 -23.32 0.75 -2.34
C GLU A 455 -21.99 0.09 -1.92
N ASP A 456 -21.03 -0.02 -2.83
CA ASP A 456 -19.71 -0.62 -2.60
C ASP A 456 -18.66 0.01 -3.55
N TYR A 457 -17.45 0.23 -3.02
CA TYR A 457 -16.36 0.83 -3.77
C TYR A 457 -15.91 -0.05 -4.93
N GLU A 458 -15.66 -1.34 -4.69
CA GLU A 458 -15.11 -2.23 -5.72
C GLU A 458 -16.14 -2.44 -6.82
N SER A 459 -17.42 -2.53 -6.47
CA SER A 459 -18.55 -2.58 -7.41
C SER A 459 -18.64 -1.32 -8.28
N LEU A 460 -18.55 -0.12 -7.69
CA LEU A 460 -18.57 1.15 -8.41
C LEU A 460 -17.37 1.28 -9.34
N LYS A 461 -16.15 1.08 -8.83
CA LYS A 461 -14.91 1.13 -9.61
C LYS A 461 -14.91 0.09 -10.74
N SER A 462 -15.26 -1.16 -10.44
CA SER A 462 -15.34 -2.25 -11.41
C SER A 462 -16.33 -1.95 -12.55
N PHE A 463 -17.43 -1.24 -12.25
CA PHE A 463 -18.42 -0.82 -13.23
C PHE A 463 -17.92 0.34 -14.11
N LEU A 464 -17.25 1.34 -13.53
CA LEU A 464 -16.60 2.41 -14.28
C LEU A 464 -15.51 1.87 -15.23
N GLU A 465 -14.72 0.88 -14.79
CA GLU A 465 -13.71 0.19 -15.60
C GLU A 465 -14.32 -0.59 -16.79
N VAL A 466 -15.41 -1.33 -16.57
CA VAL A 466 -16.08 -2.12 -17.63
C VAL A 466 -16.70 -1.21 -18.70
N ASN A 467 -17.22 -0.05 -18.30
CA ASN A 467 -17.78 0.93 -19.23
C ASN A 467 -16.72 1.87 -19.86
N ALA A 468 -15.42 1.62 -19.61
CA ALA A 468 -14.31 2.46 -20.08
C ALA A 468 -14.47 3.97 -19.76
N ILE A 469 -15.09 4.29 -18.62
CA ILE A 469 -15.24 5.68 -18.17
C ILE A 469 -13.84 6.26 -17.91
N CYS A 470 -13.64 7.50 -18.34
CA CYS A 470 -12.35 8.19 -18.21
C CYS A 470 -12.24 8.93 -16.87
N ASP A 471 -13.32 9.53 -16.37
CA ASP A 471 -13.28 10.33 -15.15
C ASP A 471 -14.04 9.70 -13.98
N TYR A 472 -13.33 9.41 -12.89
CA TYR A 472 -13.89 8.81 -11.68
C TYR A 472 -14.14 9.84 -10.58
N ARG A 473 -13.73 11.10 -10.77
CA ARG A 473 -13.80 12.19 -9.76
C ARG A 473 -15.20 12.34 -9.19
N TYR A 474 -16.21 12.54 -10.03
CA TYR A 474 -17.59 12.78 -9.62
C TYR A 474 -18.20 11.59 -8.86
N ALA A 475 -18.12 10.39 -9.45
CA ALA A 475 -18.70 9.17 -8.87
C ALA A 475 -18.04 8.79 -7.53
N LEU A 476 -16.70 8.87 -7.43
CA LEU A 476 -16.00 8.55 -6.19
C LEU A 476 -16.10 9.66 -5.14
N ALA A 477 -16.29 10.93 -5.53
CA ALA A 477 -16.58 11.99 -4.57
C ALA A 477 -17.98 11.83 -3.93
N MET A 478 -19.01 11.47 -4.70
CA MET A 478 -20.34 11.13 -4.17
C MET A 478 -20.27 9.93 -3.21
N TRP A 479 -19.56 8.87 -3.60
CA TRP A 479 -19.32 7.72 -2.73
C TRP A 479 -18.54 8.08 -1.45
N GLY A 480 -17.48 8.88 -1.58
CA GLY A 480 -16.65 9.34 -0.47
C GLY A 480 -17.44 10.14 0.56
N ALA A 481 -18.34 11.02 0.09
CA ALA A 481 -19.26 11.74 0.97
C ALA A 481 -20.19 10.80 1.74
N MET A 482 -20.72 9.78 1.06
CA MET A 482 -21.72 8.88 1.65
C MET A 482 -21.14 7.79 2.56
N ILE A 483 -19.87 7.41 2.37
CA ILE A 483 -19.18 6.48 3.28
C ILE A 483 -18.55 7.19 4.48
N GLY A 484 -18.15 8.46 4.32
CA GLY A 484 -17.45 9.27 5.32
C GLY A 484 -15.98 8.88 5.50
N TYR A 485 -15.11 9.84 5.79
CA TYR A 485 -13.65 9.64 5.88
C TYR A 485 -13.23 8.47 6.77
N VAL A 486 -13.88 8.26 7.93
CA VAL A 486 -13.48 7.23 8.90
C VAL A 486 -13.64 5.82 8.34
N SER A 487 -14.65 5.62 7.49
CA SER A 487 -15.03 4.31 6.98
C SER A 487 -14.31 3.94 5.69
N ILE A 488 -13.51 4.85 5.10
CA ILE A 488 -12.63 4.58 3.96
C ILE A 488 -11.54 3.57 4.40
N PRO A 489 -11.53 2.33 3.88
CA PRO A 489 -10.58 1.32 4.33
C PRO A 489 -9.14 1.58 3.87
N ARG A 490 -8.18 1.22 4.72
CA ARG A 490 -6.73 1.29 4.49
C ARG A 490 -6.30 0.59 3.19
N SER A 491 -6.96 -0.52 2.83
CA SER A 491 -6.63 -1.31 1.64
C SER A 491 -6.76 -0.56 0.31
N LEU A 492 -7.52 0.54 0.27
CA LEU A 492 -7.57 1.44 -0.88
C LEU A 492 -6.23 2.06 -1.22
N PHE A 493 -5.34 2.19 -0.23
CA PHE A 493 -4.03 2.80 -0.37
C PHE A 493 -2.90 1.79 -0.60
N ASP A 494 -3.15 0.48 -0.49
CA ASP A 494 -2.14 -0.58 -0.66
C ASP A 494 -1.53 -0.61 -2.07
N GLY A 495 -2.25 -0.09 -3.06
CA GLY A 495 -1.78 0.06 -4.45
C GLY A 495 -0.97 1.33 -4.71
N PHE A 496 -0.82 2.22 -3.73
CA PHE A 496 -0.16 3.53 -3.90
C PHE A 496 1.17 3.58 -3.17
N ASN A 497 2.16 4.28 -3.76
CA ASN A 497 3.43 4.52 -3.08
C ASN A 497 3.25 5.58 -1.98
N ARG A 498 4.09 5.51 -0.93
CA ARG A 498 4.00 6.35 0.27
C ARG A 498 4.06 7.86 -0.04
N SER A 499 4.86 8.28 -1.01
CA SER A 499 4.96 9.69 -1.42
C SER A 499 3.67 10.18 -2.08
N SER A 500 3.00 9.37 -2.91
CA SER A 500 1.71 9.74 -3.49
C SER A 500 0.64 9.92 -2.42
N VAL A 501 0.56 8.99 -1.45
CA VAL A 501 -0.37 9.11 -0.30
C VAL A 501 -0.08 10.40 0.49
N ALA A 502 1.20 10.71 0.73
CA ALA A 502 1.59 11.94 1.43
C ALA A 502 1.21 13.22 0.66
N THR A 503 1.46 13.27 -0.65
CA THR A 503 1.09 14.40 -1.52
C THR A 503 -0.42 14.62 -1.56
N LEU A 504 -1.22 13.54 -1.58
CA LEU A 504 -2.67 13.64 -1.57
C LEU A 504 -3.18 14.14 -0.22
N TYR A 505 -2.68 13.58 0.89
CA TYR A 505 -3.02 14.05 2.24
C TYR A 505 -2.75 15.55 2.40
N GLN A 506 -1.58 16.04 1.98
CA GLN A 506 -1.24 17.47 2.00
C GLN A 506 -2.24 18.32 1.21
N GLN A 507 -2.73 17.84 0.05
CA GLN A 507 -3.76 18.54 -0.72
C GLN A 507 -5.12 18.50 -0.03
N VAL A 508 -5.54 17.35 0.54
CA VAL A 508 -6.81 17.25 1.29
C VAL A 508 -6.81 18.19 2.50
N GLU A 509 -5.75 18.16 3.31
CA GLU A 509 -5.65 19.04 4.48
C GLU A 509 -5.57 20.52 4.10
N SER A 510 -4.87 20.87 3.01
CA SER A 510 -4.86 22.25 2.50
C SER A 510 -6.24 22.74 2.03
N VAL A 511 -7.04 21.88 1.38
CA VAL A 511 -8.45 22.17 1.03
C VAL A 511 -9.29 22.42 2.29
N LEU A 512 -9.09 21.63 3.35
CA LEU A 512 -9.77 21.77 4.63
C LEU A 512 -9.33 23.00 5.44
N GLY A 513 -8.20 23.62 5.08
CA GLY A 513 -7.60 24.77 5.77
C GLY A 513 -6.37 24.44 6.62
N ASN A 514 -6.10 23.16 6.87
CA ASN A 514 -5.02 22.62 7.68
C ASN A 514 -3.67 22.58 6.92
N SER A 515 -3.24 23.69 6.31
CA SER A 515 -2.07 23.70 5.41
C SER A 515 -0.73 23.35 6.10
N ASP A 516 -0.66 23.45 7.43
CA ASP A 516 0.51 23.10 8.23
C ASP A 516 0.67 21.57 8.48
N PHE A 517 -0.31 20.75 8.08
CA PHE A 517 -0.29 19.29 8.27
C PHE A 517 0.60 18.59 7.22
N ILE A 518 1.90 18.89 7.26
CA ILE A 518 2.90 18.42 6.30
C ILE A 518 3.41 17.03 6.69
N LEU A 519 3.03 16.00 5.93
CA LEU A 519 3.66 14.68 6.03
C LEU A 519 5.08 14.68 5.48
N SER A 520 6.05 14.36 6.34
CA SER A 520 7.44 14.12 5.92
C SER A 520 7.56 12.79 5.18
N CYS A 521 8.10 12.85 3.96
CA CYS A 521 8.50 11.67 3.17
C CYS A 521 9.95 11.21 3.45
N SER A 522 10.70 11.94 4.28
CA SER A 522 12.09 11.62 4.61
C SER A 522 12.22 10.26 5.32
N GLU A 523 13.40 9.65 5.22
CA GLU A 523 13.68 8.37 5.87
C GLU A 523 13.39 8.42 7.38
N VAL A 524 12.96 7.26 7.87
CA VAL A 524 12.70 6.92 9.27
C VAL A 524 13.66 7.64 10.23
N PRO A 525 13.16 8.41 11.22
CA PRO A 525 13.98 8.82 12.35
C PRO A 525 14.62 7.58 12.98
N GLN A 526 15.96 7.50 12.98
CA GLN A 526 16.68 6.30 13.44
C GLN A 526 16.49 6.00 14.94
N THR A 527 15.78 6.86 15.66
CA THR A 527 15.23 6.62 16.98
C THR A 527 14.04 5.67 16.90
N ALA A 528 14.26 4.40 17.30
CA ALA A 528 13.18 3.53 17.73
C ALA A 528 12.28 4.26 18.77
N PRO A 529 10.95 3.98 18.83
CA PRO A 529 10.02 4.70 19.69
C PRO A 529 10.54 4.77 21.13
N THR A 530 10.82 5.99 21.60
CA THR A 530 11.55 6.25 22.84
C THR A 530 10.85 5.53 23.99
N PRO A 531 11.50 4.52 24.61
CA PRO A 531 10.85 3.73 25.65
C PRO A 531 10.55 4.63 26.87
N PRO A 532 9.36 4.51 27.48
CA PRO A 532 9.06 5.26 28.70
C PRO A 532 10.12 5.01 29.78
N LEU A 533 10.61 6.11 30.38
CA LEU A 533 11.63 6.06 31.41
C LEU A 533 11.10 5.34 32.65
N GLN A 534 11.73 4.22 33.01
CA GLN A 534 11.35 3.41 34.17
C GLN A 534 11.89 3.99 35.49
N SER A 535 11.31 5.11 35.93
CA SER A 535 11.44 5.71 37.26
C SER A 535 10.34 6.80 37.38
N GLU A 536 9.44 6.82 38.36
CA GLU A 536 9.62 6.50 39.78
C GLU A 536 8.47 5.69 40.43
N TYR A 537 8.40 4.37 40.19
CA TYR A 537 7.71 3.43 41.11
C TYR A 537 8.64 2.28 41.54
N ARG A 538 9.96 2.44 41.34
CA ARG A 538 10.98 1.41 41.57
C ARG A 538 11.41 1.23 43.03
N LYS A 539 11.04 2.13 43.94
CA LYS A 539 11.35 2.01 45.38
C LYS A 539 10.50 0.97 46.14
N ALA A 540 9.57 0.26 45.47
CA ALA A 540 8.76 -0.79 46.08
C ALA A 540 8.95 -2.20 45.46
N THR A 541 9.83 -2.37 44.46
CA THR A 541 9.97 -3.69 43.78
C THR A 541 11.37 -4.02 43.26
N GLN A 542 12.41 -3.26 43.65
CA GLN A 542 13.81 -3.54 43.27
C GLN A 542 14.59 -4.43 44.26
N ASP A 543 13.89 -5.17 45.14
CA ASP A 543 14.54 -5.97 46.20
C ASP A 543 14.20 -7.48 46.13
N ILE A 544 13.93 -8.03 44.94
CA ILE A 544 13.78 -9.48 44.72
C ILE A 544 14.38 -9.94 43.37
N THR A 545 15.68 -9.70 43.16
CA THR A 545 16.49 -10.47 42.19
C THR A 545 17.89 -10.77 42.73
N SER A 546 17.94 -11.29 43.96
CA SER A 546 19.15 -11.89 44.56
C SER A 546 18.85 -13.03 45.55
N ASN A 547 17.60 -13.23 45.96
CA ASN A 547 17.10 -14.44 46.64
C ASN A 547 15.59 -14.61 46.34
N GLU A 548 15.26 -15.31 45.24
CA GLU A 548 13.91 -15.87 45.10
C GLU A 548 13.83 -17.13 45.98
N SER A 549 12.81 -17.25 46.85
CA SER A 549 12.64 -18.45 47.66
C SER A 549 12.08 -19.62 46.82
N PRO A 550 12.40 -20.88 47.17
CA PRO A 550 11.90 -22.07 46.47
C PRO A 550 10.36 -22.06 46.34
N ASP A 551 9.65 -21.72 47.42
CA ASP A 551 8.17 -21.59 47.42
C ASP A 551 7.64 -20.56 46.43
N ARG A 552 8.40 -19.50 46.14
CA ARG A 552 8.00 -18.43 45.21
C ARG A 552 8.26 -18.85 43.77
N PHE A 553 9.43 -19.45 43.51
CA PHE A 553 9.75 -20.08 42.23
C PHE A 553 8.71 -21.14 41.87
N ARG A 554 8.43 -22.08 42.79
CA ARG A 554 7.46 -23.16 42.63
C ARG A 554 6.05 -22.64 42.33
N ARG A 555 5.56 -21.66 43.10
CA ARG A 555 4.24 -21.03 42.85
C ARG A 555 4.18 -20.31 41.50
N ARG A 556 5.25 -19.64 41.07
CA ARG A 556 5.31 -18.98 39.74
C ARG A 556 5.21 -20.02 38.61
N VAL A 557 5.98 -21.10 38.68
CA VAL A 557 5.98 -22.17 37.67
C VAL A 557 4.59 -22.82 37.56
N ILE A 558 3.99 -23.19 38.70
CA ILE A 558 2.65 -23.82 38.72
C ILE A 558 1.59 -22.85 38.18
N SER A 559 1.57 -21.59 38.64
CA SER A 559 0.59 -20.59 38.18
C SER A 559 0.63 -20.35 36.66
N PHE A 560 1.84 -20.29 36.09
CA PHE A 560 2.01 -20.17 34.64
C PHE A 560 1.51 -21.43 33.89
N PHE A 561 1.81 -22.62 34.41
CA PHE A 561 1.31 -23.87 33.83
C PHE A 561 -0.22 -23.93 33.81
N GLU A 562 -0.89 -23.63 34.93
CA GLU A 562 -2.37 -23.60 35.02
C GLU A 562 -2.99 -22.58 34.07
N SER A 563 -2.49 -21.36 34.09
CA SER A 563 -3.09 -20.23 33.36
C SER A 563 -2.91 -20.32 31.85
N THR A 564 -1.82 -20.95 31.38
CA THR A 564 -1.35 -20.85 29.98
C THR A 564 -1.23 -22.21 29.29
N ILE A 565 -0.64 -23.22 29.92
CA ILE A 565 -0.31 -24.51 29.27
C ILE A 565 -1.52 -25.47 29.31
N VAL A 566 -2.21 -25.55 30.46
CA VAL A 566 -3.31 -26.51 30.69
C VAL A 566 -4.54 -26.23 29.81
N LYS A 567 -4.89 -24.95 29.57
CA LYS A 567 -6.10 -24.55 28.82
C LYS A 567 -6.22 -25.21 27.43
N ASN A 568 -5.09 -25.49 26.78
CA ASN A 568 -5.00 -25.93 25.39
C ASN A 568 -4.73 -27.44 25.20
N GLN A 569 -4.82 -28.27 26.24
CA GLN A 569 -4.57 -29.73 26.17
C GLN A 569 -5.85 -30.56 26.38
N ARG A 570 -5.84 -31.85 26.02
CA ARG A 570 -6.89 -32.83 26.37
C ARG A 570 -6.74 -33.29 27.83
N LYS A 571 -7.84 -33.77 28.46
CA LYS A 571 -7.93 -34.00 29.91
C LYS A 571 -6.87 -34.98 30.44
N ASP A 572 -6.78 -36.16 29.81
CA ASP A 572 -5.73 -37.17 29.97
C ASP A 572 -4.31 -36.57 29.98
N LYS A 573 -4.04 -35.70 29.00
CA LYS A 573 -2.73 -35.08 28.82
C LYS A 573 -2.46 -33.95 29.81
N ARG A 574 -3.49 -33.28 30.34
CA ARG A 574 -3.36 -32.26 31.41
C ARG A 574 -2.90 -32.91 32.71
N GLU A 575 -3.50 -34.04 33.06
CA GLU A 575 -3.21 -34.78 34.29
C GLU A 575 -1.77 -35.32 34.26
N SER A 576 -1.36 -35.97 33.16
CA SER A 576 0.01 -36.43 32.97
C SER A 576 1.05 -35.29 32.99
N LEU A 577 0.84 -34.19 32.25
CA LEU A 577 1.76 -33.04 32.27
C LEU A 577 1.86 -32.38 33.66
N ARG A 578 0.74 -32.29 34.39
CA ARG A 578 0.69 -31.76 35.76
C ARG A 578 1.51 -32.63 36.70
N GLU A 579 1.31 -33.95 36.64
CA GLU A 579 2.03 -34.89 37.48
C GLU A 579 3.55 -34.81 37.25
N GLY A 580 3.99 -34.83 35.98
CA GLY A 580 5.41 -34.66 35.64
C GLY A 580 5.98 -33.33 36.09
N LEU A 581 5.22 -32.23 36.01
CA LEU A 581 5.67 -30.91 36.46
C LEU A 581 5.82 -30.84 38.00
N ILE A 582 4.88 -31.43 38.74
CA ILE A 582 4.94 -31.47 40.21
C ILE A 582 6.14 -32.31 40.65
N ARG A 583 6.31 -33.52 40.08
CA ARG A 583 7.47 -34.38 40.34
C ARG A 583 8.80 -33.70 40.01
N ALA A 584 8.88 -33.01 38.86
CA ALA A 584 10.08 -32.22 38.50
C ALA A 584 10.36 -31.08 39.48
N LEU A 585 9.32 -30.42 40.02
CA LEU A 585 9.48 -29.39 41.05
C LEU A 585 9.85 -29.96 42.43
N ASP A 586 9.46 -31.20 42.74
CA ASP A 586 9.88 -31.91 43.95
C ASP A 586 11.34 -32.34 43.85
N GLU A 587 11.76 -32.87 42.70
CA GLU A 587 13.15 -33.26 42.44
C GLU A 587 14.11 -32.05 42.32
N PHE A 588 13.60 -30.89 41.88
CA PHE A 588 14.38 -29.65 41.83
C PHE A 588 14.69 -29.08 43.23
N GLY A 589 13.91 -29.43 44.25
CA GLY A 589 14.14 -29.06 45.65
C GLY A 589 14.22 -27.55 45.87
N ASP A 590 15.26 -27.11 46.59
CA ASP A 590 15.48 -25.73 47.01
C ASP A 590 16.29 -24.88 45.99
N ASP A 591 16.58 -25.39 44.79
CA ASP A 591 17.18 -24.55 43.73
C ASP A 591 16.10 -23.65 43.10
N THR A 592 16.52 -22.49 42.58
CA THR A 592 15.63 -21.53 41.89
C THR A 592 16.17 -21.08 40.54
N ASN A 593 17.22 -21.75 40.04
CA ASN A 593 17.83 -21.46 38.74
C ASN A 593 16.93 -21.94 37.57
N PRO A 594 16.35 -21.02 36.77
CA PRO A 594 15.39 -21.40 35.74
C PRO A 594 15.98 -22.30 34.64
N ILE A 595 17.28 -22.15 34.34
CA ILE A 595 17.96 -22.93 33.29
C ILE A 595 18.17 -24.37 33.76
N LYS A 596 18.57 -24.58 35.02
CA LYS A 596 18.68 -25.93 35.58
C LYS A 596 17.33 -26.64 35.60
N PHE A 597 16.26 -25.94 36.01
CA PHE A 597 14.91 -26.51 36.05
C PHE A 597 14.41 -26.94 34.65
N VAL A 598 14.62 -26.10 33.63
CA VAL A 598 14.29 -26.44 32.24
C VAL A 598 15.16 -27.60 31.71
N SER A 599 16.40 -27.75 32.18
CA SER A 599 17.21 -28.94 31.88
C SER A 599 16.67 -30.20 32.55
N LEU A 600 16.29 -30.15 33.83
CA LEU A 600 15.71 -31.29 34.57
C LEU A 600 14.38 -31.74 33.93
N LEU A 601 13.55 -30.82 33.44
CA LEU A 601 12.32 -31.15 32.72
C LEU A 601 12.53 -32.05 31.49
N ASN A 602 13.75 -32.12 30.93
CA ASN A 602 14.07 -33.00 29.80
C ASN A 602 14.06 -34.49 30.19
N ASP A 603 14.13 -34.82 31.47
CA ASP A 603 14.11 -36.20 31.96
C ASP A 603 12.67 -36.71 32.11
N PHE A 604 11.69 -35.80 32.24
CA PHE A 604 10.25 -36.09 32.40
C PHE A 604 9.51 -36.30 31.05
N VAL A 605 10.18 -36.90 30.06
CA VAL A 605 9.61 -37.15 28.71
C VAL A 605 8.38 -38.03 28.74
N GLU A 606 8.30 -39.00 29.65
CA GLU A 606 7.15 -39.91 29.81
C GLU A 606 5.86 -39.18 30.21
N TYR A 607 5.98 -38.05 30.93
CA TYR A 607 4.87 -37.15 31.27
C TYR A 607 4.58 -36.10 30.20
N GLY A 608 5.29 -36.13 29.06
CA GLY A 608 5.12 -35.23 27.93
C GLY A 608 6.03 -34.00 27.90
N TRP A 609 7.01 -33.89 28.80
CA TRP A 609 7.96 -32.76 28.87
C TRP A 609 9.16 -32.88 27.92
N LYS A 610 8.89 -33.17 26.65
CA LYS A 610 9.94 -33.34 25.61
C LYS A 610 10.27 -32.01 24.91
N PRO A 611 11.55 -31.69 24.64
CA PRO A 611 11.96 -30.44 23.95
C PRO A 611 11.30 -30.14 22.60
N THR A 612 10.85 -31.19 21.89
CA THR A 612 10.15 -31.07 20.61
C THR A 612 8.66 -30.75 20.75
N LEU A 613 8.11 -30.70 21.97
CA LEU A 613 6.68 -30.51 22.23
C LEU A 613 6.38 -29.11 22.78
N LYS A 614 5.24 -28.56 22.33
CA LYS A 614 4.81 -27.19 22.66
C LYS A 614 4.74 -26.88 24.17
N PRO A 615 4.25 -27.76 25.08
CA PRO A 615 4.23 -27.48 26.52
C PRO A 615 5.61 -27.16 27.10
N TRP A 616 6.62 -27.98 26.78
CA TRP A 616 8.00 -27.75 27.20
C TRP A 616 8.55 -26.45 26.61
N GLN A 617 8.32 -26.22 25.32
CA GLN A 617 8.80 -25.00 24.64
C GLN A 617 8.22 -23.74 25.28
N THR A 618 6.91 -23.70 25.51
CA THR A 618 6.23 -22.58 26.17
C THR A 618 6.70 -22.35 27.61
N LEU A 619 7.00 -23.41 28.38
CA LEU A 619 7.54 -23.26 29.73
C LEU A 619 9.00 -22.79 29.72
N ARG A 620 9.82 -23.30 28.78
CA ARG A 620 11.19 -22.86 28.52
C ARG A 620 11.25 -21.40 28.09
N ASP A 621 10.36 -20.96 27.21
CA ASP A 621 10.30 -19.57 26.75
C ASP A 621 9.92 -18.59 27.88
N TYR A 622 9.10 -19.03 28.83
CA TYR A 622 8.73 -18.25 30.02
C TYR A 622 9.82 -18.20 31.09
N LEU A 623 10.50 -19.32 31.36
CA LEU A 623 11.46 -19.43 32.47
C LEU A 623 12.90 -19.12 32.05
N ALA A 624 13.32 -19.54 30.85
CA ALA A 624 14.69 -19.46 30.36
C ALA A 624 14.73 -19.21 28.83
N PRO A 625 14.33 -18.01 28.36
CA PRO A 625 14.31 -17.68 26.92
C PRO A 625 15.70 -17.75 26.26
N ASP A 626 16.79 -17.69 27.03
CA ASP A 626 18.17 -17.81 26.56
C ASP A 626 18.76 -19.23 26.66
N TYR A 627 17.94 -20.23 27.04
CA TYR A 627 18.34 -21.63 27.24
C TYR A 627 19.16 -22.21 26.08
N VAL A 628 18.71 -22.00 24.84
CA VAL A 628 19.38 -22.52 23.63
C VAL A 628 20.74 -21.87 23.42
N ALA A 629 20.87 -20.56 23.66
CA ALA A 629 22.13 -19.83 23.49
C ALA A 629 23.20 -20.27 24.50
N LYS A 630 22.77 -20.65 25.72
CA LYS A 630 23.66 -21.12 26.79
C LYS A 630 24.02 -22.62 26.71
N THR A 631 23.24 -23.44 26.01
CA THR A 631 23.45 -24.90 25.92
C THR A 631 24.14 -25.37 24.63
N SER A 632 24.16 -24.56 23.56
CA SER A 632 24.57 -25.01 22.21
C SER A 632 26.10 -24.99 21.92
N ARG A 633 26.98 -24.86 22.92
CA ARG A 633 28.44 -24.80 22.71
C ARG A 633 29.11 -26.19 22.76
N GLY A 634 28.91 -27.01 21.73
CA GLY A 634 29.71 -28.23 21.57
C GLY A 634 29.28 -29.20 20.48
N SER A 635 29.91 -29.12 19.29
CA SER A 635 30.26 -30.25 18.39
C SER A 635 30.82 -29.71 17.07
N ILE A 636 31.98 -30.20 16.64
CA ILE A 636 32.67 -29.84 15.38
C ILE A 636 33.05 -31.11 14.60
N SER A 637 33.08 -30.99 13.27
CA SER A 637 33.74 -31.88 12.28
C SER A 637 33.05 -33.19 11.86
N ARG A 638 32.83 -33.31 10.54
CA ARG A 638 33.55 -34.29 9.69
C ARG A 638 33.54 -33.88 8.21
N HIS A 639 34.71 -33.86 7.59
CA HIS A 639 34.91 -33.62 6.15
C HIS A 639 34.50 -34.83 5.29
N ARG A 640 34.26 -34.59 4.00
CA ARG A 640 34.70 -35.48 2.91
C ARG A 640 35.07 -34.67 1.66
N ASN A 641 36.13 -35.11 0.98
CA ASN A 641 36.72 -34.50 -0.23
C ASN A 641 36.22 -35.20 -1.50
N GLU A 642 36.72 -34.70 -2.64
CA GLU A 642 36.85 -35.29 -4.00
C GLU A 642 36.08 -34.48 -5.09
N SER A 643 36.56 -34.28 -6.32
CA SER A 643 37.87 -33.87 -6.89
C SER A 643 37.85 -34.08 -8.42
N ASN A 644 38.16 -33.05 -9.21
CA ASN A 644 38.50 -33.07 -10.67
C ASN A 644 37.41 -33.63 -11.63
N SER A 645 37.26 -33.25 -12.90
CA SER A 645 38.24 -32.86 -13.94
C SER A 645 37.56 -32.20 -15.15
N THR A 646 38.23 -31.24 -15.80
CA THR A 646 37.98 -30.79 -17.19
C THR A 646 38.67 -31.70 -18.21
N PRO A 647 38.30 -31.68 -19.51
CA PRO A 647 39.17 -30.98 -20.48
C PRO A 647 38.47 -30.25 -21.64
N TYR A 648 39.26 -29.40 -22.31
CA TYR A 648 38.99 -28.65 -23.54
C TYR A 648 38.84 -29.54 -24.79
N PHE A 649 38.22 -28.99 -25.87
CA PHE A 649 38.88 -28.87 -27.19
C PHE A 649 38.21 -27.80 -28.08
N GLN A 650 39.01 -27.09 -28.89
CA GLN A 650 38.56 -26.16 -29.94
C GLN A 650 38.55 -26.85 -31.31
N SER A 651 37.78 -26.32 -32.27
CA SER A 651 38.11 -26.45 -33.71
C SER A 651 37.52 -25.28 -34.52
N GLU A 652 38.40 -24.53 -35.18
CA GLU A 652 38.08 -23.51 -36.20
C GLU A 652 37.73 -24.18 -37.55
N LEU A 653 37.21 -23.42 -38.52
CA LEU A 653 37.33 -23.61 -40.00
C LEU A 653 36.64 -22.41 -40.75
N PRO A 654 36.87 -22.14 -42.05
CA PRO A 654 37.74 -21.00 -42.44
C PRO A 654 37.14 -19.99 -43.45
N LEU A 655 37.95 -19.00 -43.82
CA LEU A 655 37.73 -18.01 -44.90
C LEU A 655 38.15 -18.53 -46.29
N ASN A 656 37.33 -18.25 -47.33
CA ASN A 656 37.70 -17.55 -48.58
C ASN A 656 36.81 -17.90 -49.79
N ALA A 657 36.37 -16.87 -50.54
CA ALA A 657 36.36 -16.82 -52.02
C ALA A 657 35.92 -15.43 -52.55
N ASP A 658 36.70 -14.83 -53.45
CA ASP A 658 36.38 -13.57 -54.16
C ASP A 658 35.63 -13.80 -55.48
N SER A 659 34.79 -12.85 -55.91
CA SER A 659 34.77 -12.41 -57.32
C SER A 659 34.11 -11.03 -57.56
N LYS A 660 34.84 -10.19 -58.31
CA LYS A 660 34.62 -8.79 -58.75
C LYS A 660 33.28 -8.48 -59.47
N GLY A 661 32.84 -7.20 -59.43
CA GLY A 661 32.26 -6.56 -60.63
C GLY A 661 31.23 -5.41 -60.49
N ASN A 662 31.70 -4.15 -60.58
CA ASN A 662 31.02 -2.93 -61.06
C ASN A 662 29.91 -2.18 -60.26
N SER A 663 30.03 -0.85 -60.34
CA SER A 663 29.10 0.24 -60.00
C SER A 663 28.36 0.19 -58.65
N ILE A 664 28.94 0.88 -57.66
CA ILE A 664 28.22 1.37 -56.47
C ILE A 664 27.29 2.51 -56.94
N GLY A 665 26.07 2.17 -57.35
CA GLY A 665 24.97 3.14 -57.41
C GLY A 665 24.42 3.42 -56.00
N VAL A 666 23.43 4.30 -55.91
CA VAL A 666 22.77 4.74 -54.65
C VAL A 666 22.40 3.57 -53.70
N ILE A 667 22.05 2.40 -54.26
CA ILE A 667 21.76 1.17 -53.50
C ILE A 667 22.96 0.71 -52.66
N GLY A 668 24.20 0.91 -53.10
CA GLY A 668 25.43 0.55 -52.38
C GLY A 668 25.78 1.50 -51.23
N GLN A 669 25.45 2.80 -51.35
CA GLN A 669 25.53 3.77 -50.25
C GLN A 669 24.44 3.48 -49.20
N ILE A 670 23.21 3.19 -49.64
CA ILE A 670 22.14 2.64 -48.77
C ILE A 670 22.60 1.35 -48.10
N TRP A 671 23.25 0.44 -48.83
CA TRP A 671 23.78 -0.79 -48.28
C TRP A 671 24.80 -0.52 -47.18
N GLN A 672 25.67 0.49 -47.33
CA GLN A 672 26.66 0.81 -46.33
C GLN A 672 26.04 1.47 -45.08
N GLY A 673 25.09 2.39 -45.24
CA GLY A 673 24.32 2.95 -44.12
C GLY A 673 23.48 1.89 -43.38
N ILE A 674 22.88 0.93 -44.09
CA ILE A 674 22.17 -0.22 -43.48
C ILE A 674 23.16 -1.20 -42.84
N LYS A 675 24.33 -1.41 -43.44
CA LYS A 675 25.40 -2.26 -42.89
C LYS A 675 25.98 -1.64 -41.62
N GLU A 676 26.07 -0.33 -41.49
CA GLU A 676 26.38 0.35 -40.22
C GLU A 676 25.24 0.21 -39.21
N LEU A 677 23.97 0.37 -39.65
CA LEU A 677 22.79 0.17 -38.81
C LEU A 677 22.74 -1.25 -38.19
N VAL A 678 23.09 -2.26 -38.98
CA VAL A 678 23.02 -3.69 -38.61
C VAL A 678 24.31 -4.20 -37.97
N SER A 679 25.48 -3.82 -38.47
CA SER A 679 26.77 -4.45 -38.15
C SER A 679 27.63 -3.73 -37.11
N SER A 680 27.26 -2.53 -36.65
CA SER A 680 27.92 -1.94 -35.49
C SER A 680 27.70 -2.83 -34.26
N PRO A 681 28.79 -3.32 -33.61
CA PRO A 681 28.71 -3.86 -32.26
C PRO A 681 28.12 -2.78 -31.35
N VAL A 682 27.23 -3.15 -30.44
CA VAL A 682 26.63 -2.19 -29.49
C VAL A 682 27.57 -2.04 -28.28
N GLU A 683 28.63 -1.27 -28.52
CA GLU A 683 29.40 -0.49 -27.55
C GLU A 683 29.36 0.96 -28.08
N GLU A 684 28.89 2.00 -27.40
CA GLU A 684 28.07 2.13 -26.20
C GLU A 684 26.73 2.83 -26.62
N GLU A 685 25.78 3.31 -25.81
CA GLU A 685 25.69 3.51 -24.35
C GLU A 685 24.34 3.01 -23.81
N ILE A 686 24.39 2.30 -22.68
CA ILE A 686 23.43 2.49 -21.57
C ILE A 686 24.27 2.36 -20.28
N VAL A 687 24.91 3.45 -19.89
CA VAL A 687 25.41 3.63 -18.53
C VAL A 687 24.90 4.99 -18.03
N PRO A 688 24.21 5.07 -16.88
CA PRO A 688 23.78 6.35 -16.31
C PRO A 688 24.97 7.09 -15.67
N ASN A 689 25.92 7.51 -16.51
CA ASN A 689 27.16 8.23 -16.17
C ASN A 689 27.85 7.72 -14.88
N ALA A 690 27.91 6.39 -14.74
CA ALA A 690 28.37 5.69 -13.56
C ALA A 690 29.76 5.10 -13.84
N ALA A 691 30.78 5.58 -13.13
CA ALA A 691 32.11 5.00 -13.16
C ALA A 691 32.05 3.50 -12.85
N ARG A 692 32.83 2.67 -13.56
CA ARG A 692 32.83 1.18 -13.44
C ARG A 692 32.71 0.73 -11.98
N ILE A 693 31.62 0.02 -11.66
CA ILE A 693 31.30 -0.36 -10.28
C ILE A 693 31.67 -1.82 -10.08
N ALA A 694 32.79 -2.06 -9.39
CA ALA A 694 33.16 -3.42 -9.00
C ALA A 694 32.07 -4.04 -8.11
N PHE A 695 31.60 -5.24 -8.48
CA PHE A 695 30.69 -6.09 -7.72
C PHE A 695 31.40 -6.60 -6.46
N SER A 696 31.47 -5.74 -5.45
CA SER A 696 32.26 -5.91 -4.24
C SER A 696 31.52 -5.41 -3.00
N ARG A 697 32.01 -5.80 -1.81
CA ARG A 697 31.48 -5.37 -0.51
C ARG A 697 31.32 -3.85 -0.38
N ASN A 698 32.20 -3.07 -0.99
CA ASN A 698 32.20 -1.61 -0.87
C ASN A 698 31.04 -0.94 -1.63
N ASN A 699 30.46 -1.65 -2.61
CA ASN A 699 29.45 -1.10 -3.52
C ASN A 699 28.05 -1.69 -3.30
N ILE A 700 27.80 -2.38 -2.18
CA ILE A 700 26.52 -3.06 -1.89
C ILE A 700 25.29 -2.16 -2.08
N ARG A 701 25.34 -0.91 -1.59
CA ARG A 701 24.24 0.05 -1.75
C ARG A 701 24.03 0.44 -3.21
N THR A 702 25.09 0.78 -3.92
CA THR A 702 25.02 1.13 -5.35
C THR A 702 24.53 -0.03 -6.22
N ILE A 703 24.95 -1.27 -5.90
CA ILE A 703 24.46 -2.50 -6.53
C ILE A 703 22.96 -2.69 -6.25
N ARG A 704 22.51 -2.52 -5.00
CA ARG A 704 21.09 -2.55 -4.62
C ARG A 704 20.28 -1.48 -5.36
N ASP A 705 20.82 -0.28 -5.54
CA ASP A 705 20.15 0.82 -6.20
C ASP A 705 20.03 0.58 -7.72
N ILE A 706 21.04 -0.03 -8.35
CA ILE A 706 20.96 -0.56 -9.73
C ILE A 706 19.88 -1.65 -9.83
N VAL A 707 19.83 -2.59 -8.87
CA VAL A 707 18.79 -3.63 -8.83
C VAL A 707 17.40 -3.01 -8.68
N ALA A 708 17.24 -1.94 -7.89
CA ALA A 708 15.99 -1.21 -7.74
C ALA A 708 15.57 -0.47 -9.03
N GLN A 709 16.52 0.16 -9.73
CA GLN A 709 16.27 0.83 -11.02
C GLN A 709 15.85 -0.15 -12.12
N LEU A 710 16.49 -1.33 -12.19
CA LEU A 710 16.16 -2.38 -13.16
C LEU A 710 14.85 -3.10 -12.83
N ASN A 711 14.45 -3.13 -11.56
CA ASN A 711 13.27 -3.84 -11.08
C ASN A 711 12.38 -2.89 -10.24
N PRO A 712 11.77 -1.85 -10.83
CA PRO A 712 11.01 -0.82 -10.12
C PRO A 712 9.74 -1.34 -9.41
N MET A 713 9.41 -2.63 -9.61
CA MET A 713 8.31 -3.35 -8.96
C MET A 713 8.76 -4.15 -7.73
N LEU A 714 10.00 -3.97 -7.25
CA LEU A 714 10.47 -4.48 -5.95
C LEU A 714 10.09 -3.49 -4.85
N GLY A 715 9.33 -3.94 -3.85
CA GLY A 715 9.11 -3.15 -2.63
C GLY A 715 10.35 -3.10 -1.74
N ASP A 716 10.42 -2.11 -0.85
CA ASP A 716 11.55 -1.85 0.05
C ASP A 716 11.99 -3.07 0.86
N PHE A 717 11.04 -3.93 1.25
CA PHE A 717 11.32 -5.19 1.93
C PHE A 717 12.15 -6.16 1.07
N ALA A 718 11.86 -6.25 -0.24
CA ALA A 718 12.61 -7.07 -1.17
C ALA A 718 14.02 -6.50 -1.40
N LEU A 719 14.15 -5.18 -1.55
CA LEU A 719 15.45 -4.48 -1.66
C LEU A 719 16.30 -4.66 -0.39
N THR A 720 15.69 -4.57 0.79
CA THR A 720 16.33 -4.85 2.08
C THR A 720 16.81 -6.30 2.16
N GLN A 721 16.06 -7.25 1.61
CA GLN A 721 16.47 -8.66 1.58
C GLN A 721 17.57 -8.92 0.54
N ILE A 722 17.57 -8.20 -0.58
CA ILE A 722 18.66 -8.22 -1.57
C ILE A 722 19.95 -7.64 -0.97
N GLU A 723 19.86 -6.56 -0.19
CA GLU A 723 21.01 -6.00 0.55
C GLU A 723 21.58 -7.01 1.57
N LYS A 724 20.72 -7.77 2.27
CA LYS A 724 21.14 -8.88 3.15
C LYS A 724 21.79 -10.03 2.38
N ASP A 725 21.25 -10.40 1.21
CA ASP A 725 21.80 -11.45 0.36
C ASP A 725 23.18 -11.04 -0.21
N LEU A 726 23.36 -9.77 -0.62
CA LEU A 726 24.66 -9.22 -1.04
C LEU A 726 25.67 -9.22 0.11
N ASN A 727 25.27 -8.82 1.32
CA ASN A 727 26.13 -8.90 2.51
C ASN A 727 26.58 -10.34 2.81
N TRP A 728 25.76 -11.35 2.49
CA TRP A 728 26.13 -12.77 2.61
C TRP A 728 27.07 -13.23 1.50
N VAL A 729 26.84 -12.81 0.23
CA VAL A 729 27.75 -13.08 -0.90
C VAL A 729 29.16 -12.57 -0.61
N PHE A 730 29.26 -11.39 0.01
CA PHE A 730 30.51 -10.74 0.36
C PHE A 730 30.94 -10.97 1.82
N ASP A 731 30.50 -12.03 2.50
CA ASP A 731 31.07 -12.44 3.79
C ASP A 731 32.45 -13.08 3.55
N PRO A 732 33.54 -12.60 4.20
CA PRO A 732 34.89 -13.15 4.07
C PRO A 732 34.98 -14.68 4.23
N LYS A 733 34.08 -15.31 5.00
CA LYS A 733 34.03 -16.77 5.16
C LYS A 733 33.66 -17.51 3.86
N PHE A 734 33.03 -16.83 2.91
CA PHE A 734 32.54 -17.41 1.65
C PHE A 734 33.12 -16.74 0.40
N SER A 735 33.77 -15.57 0.52
CA SER A 735 34.24 -14.77 -0.61
C SER A 735 35.77 -14.66 -0.74
N LEU A 736 36.57 -15.19 0.19
CA LEU A 736 37.99 -14.83 0.33
C LEU A 736 38.86 -15.07 -0.92
N ASP A 737 38.54 -16.10 -1.71
CA ASP A 737 39.32 -16.55 -2.86
C ASP A 737 38.49 -16.61 -4.17
N LYS A 738 37.36 -15.90 -4.24
CA LYS A 738 36.47 -15.93 -5.41
C LYS A 738 36.65 -14.72 -6.32
N SER A 739 36.68 -14.98 -7.62
CA SER A 739 36.58 -13.93 -8.63
C SER A 739 35.21 -13.24 -8.59
N GLU A 740 35.16 -12.02 -9.10
CA GLU A 740 33.95 -11.21 -9.20
C GLU A 740 32.83 -11.91 -9.99
N ASN A 741 33.20 -12.59 -11.08
CA ASN A 741 32.30 -13.38 -11.91
C ASN A 741 31.72 -14.60 -11.14
N GLU A 742 32.50 -15.25 -10.25
CA GLU A 742 32.00 -16.29 -9.35
C GLU A 742 31.08 -15.75 -8.26
N LEU A 743 31.35 -14.55 -7.74
CA LEU A 743 30.46 -13.87 -6.77
C LEU A 743 29.13 -13.46 -7.42
N LEU A 744 29.15 -12.99 -8.68
CA LEU A 744 27.94 -12.71 -9.47
C LEU A 744 27.12 -13.99 -9.73
N ASN A 745 27.78 -15.10 -10.07
CA ASN A 745 27.10 -16.40 -10.23
C ASN A 745 26.54 -16.94 -8.90
N LEU A 746 27.26 -16.76 -7.80
CA LEU A 746 26.77 -17.08 -6.45
C LEU A 746 25.53 -16.24 -6.11
N PHE A 747 25.57 -14.94 -6.35
CA PHE A 747 24.42 -14.04 -6.15
C PHE A 747 23.22 -14.46 -6.99
N LYS A 748 23.41 -14.77 -8.29
CA LYS A 748 22.36 -15.34 -9.15
C LYS A 748 21.69 -16.58 -8.53
N SER A 749 22.48 -17.49 -7.96
CA SER A 749 21.96 -18.71 -7.32
C SER A 749 21.11 -18.43 -6.07
N ILE A 750 21.46 -17.41 -5.28
CA ILE A 750 20.70 -17.00 -4.09
C ILE A 750 19.39 -16.34 -4.48
N LEU A 751 19.40 -15.48 -5.50
CA LEU A 751 18.20 -14.84 -6.01
C LEU A 751 17.22 -15.87 -6.59
N LEU A 752 17.72 -16.89 -7.28
CA LEU A 752 16.91 -18.01 -7.78
C LEU A 752 16.30 -18.80 -6.62
N SER A 753 17.12 -19.29 -5.68
CA SER A 753 16.66 -20.01 -4.49
C SER A 753 15.63 -19.20 -3.67
N GLY A 754 15.86 -17.89 -3.54
CA GLY A 754 14.95 -16.93 -2.89
C GLY A 754 13.65 -16.64 -3.65
N LYS A 755 13.53 -17.10 -4.90
CA LYS A 755 12.32 -16.96 -5.73
C LYS A 755 11.57 -18.28 -5.90
N THR A 756 12.26 -19.44 -5.86
CA THR A 756 11.69 -20.76 -6.18
C THR A 756 11.50 -21.69 -4.99
N ASP A 757 12.37 -21.65 -3.99
CA ASP A 757 12.45 -22.73 -3.00
C ASP A 757 11.37 -22.57 -1.94
N LYS A 758 10.69 -23.66 -1.55
CA LYS A 758 9.67 -23.59 -0.48
C LYS A 758 10.29 -23.55 0.93
N ILE A 759 11.48 -24.12 1.08
CA ILE A 759 12.19 -24.27 2.35
C ILE A 759 13.67 -23.95 2.11
N SER A 760 14.26 -23.12 2.96
CA SER A 760 15.68 -22.78 2.94
C SER A 760 16.58 -23.95 3.35
N LYS A 761 17.89 -23.86 3.05
CA LYS A 761 18.91 -24.83 3.50
C LYS A 761 18.96 -25.04 5.04
N ASN A 762 18.39 -24.11 5.82
CA ASN A 762 18.30 -24.19 7.28
C ASN A 762 16.88 -24.58 7.77
N GLY A 763 16.04 -25.18 6.92
CA GLY A 763 14.72 -25.71 7.30
C GLY A 763 13.61 -24.67 7.50
N LYS A 764 13.86 -23.38 7.24
CA LYS A 764 12.86 -22.31 7.38
C LYS A 764 12.00 -22.15 6.12
N ASN A 765 10.70 -21.90 6.28
CA ASN A 765 9.78 -21.54 5.18
C ASN A 765 10.28 -20.27 4.44
N MET A 766 10.17 -20.29 3.11
CA MET A 766 10.67 -19.26 2.19
C MET A 766 9.56 -18.53 1.39
N GLU A 767 8.28 -18.83 1.60
CA GLU A 767 7.15 -18.27 0.84
C GLU A 767 7.02 -16.75 0.98
N TRP A 768 7.51 -16.17 2.07
CA TRP A 768 7.63 -14.72 2.23
C TRP A 768 8.69 -14.11 1.28
N LYS A 769 9.81 -14.81 1.06
CA LYS A 769 10.89 -14.37 0.17
C LYS A 769 10.51 -14.59 -1.29
N ASN A 770 9.87 -15.72 -1.61
CA ASN A 770 9.36 -15.99 -2.96
C ASN A 770 8.29 -14.96 -3.37
N ARG A 771 7.45 -14.51 -2.43
CA ARG A 771 6.52 -13.38 -2.65
C ARG A 771 7.27 -12.06 -2.89
N ALA A 772 8.28 -11.75 -2.07
CA ALA A 772 9.09 -10.54 -2.22
C ALA A 772 9.88 -10.49 -3.54
N TYR A 773 10.41 -11.63 -4.02
CA TYR A 773 11.19 -11.72 -5.26
C TYR A 773 10.34 -12.05 -6.49
N LYS A 774 9.00 -12.06 -6.38
CA LYS A 774 8.08 -12.39 -7.48
C LYS A 774 8.33 -11.51 -8.72
N SER A 775 8.48 -10.20 -8.50
CA SER A 775 8.73 -9.17 -9.53
C SER A 775 10.20 -9.00 -9.94
N LEU A 776 11.14 -9.74 -9.33
CA LEU A 776 12.58 -9.65 -9.67
C LEU A 776 12.88 -10.35 -11.00
N ASP A 777 13.35 -9.62 -12.02
CA ASP A 777 13.99 -10.22 -13.19
C ASP A 777 15.48 -10.47 -12.90
N ILE A 778 15.76 -11.71 -12.50
CA ILE A 778 17.09 -12.17 -12.13
C ILE A 778 18.05 -12.15 -13.33
N ASN A 779 17.57 -12.39 -14.56
CA ASN A 779 18.44 -12.45 -15.74
C ASN A 779 18.81 -11.05 -16.20
N LEU A 780 17.85 -10.11 -16.27
CA LEU A 780 18.10 -8.70 -16.55
C LEU A 780 19.08 -8.11 -15.52
N THR A 781 18.82 -8.38 -14.23
CA THR A 781 19.65 -7.91 -13.11
C THR A 781 21.10 -8.37 -13.23
N ILE A 782 21.33 -9.68 -13.39
CA ILE A 782 22.70 -10.22 -13.43
C ILE A 782 23.44 -9.81 -14.72
N ASN A 783 22.74 -9.72 -15.85
CA ASN A 783 23.34 -9.28 -17.11
C ASN A 783 23.77 -7.80 -17.05
N CYS A 784 23.00 -6.94 -16.39
CA CYS A 784 23.39 -5.54 -16.17
C CYS A 784 24.58 -5.43 -15.20
N LEU A 785 24.56 -6.13 -14.07
CA LEU A 785 25.64 -6.10 -13.09
C LEU A 785 26.98 -6.60 -13.68
N LYS A 786 26.95 -7.64 -14.53
CA LYS A 786 28.11 -8.08 -15.32
C LYS A 786 28.69 -6.94 -16.15
N LYS A 787 27.87 -6.31 -17.02
CA LYS A 787 28.29 -5.16 -17.84
C LYS A 787 28.88 -4.01 -17.03
N VAL A 788 28.25 -3.60 -15.92
CA VAL A 788 28.72 -2.48 -15.09
C VAL A 788 30.02 -2.81 -14.33
N SER A 789 30.25 -4.09 -14.01
CA SER A 789 31.51 -4.58 -13.43
C SER A 789 32.63 -4.84 -14.45
N GLY A 790 32.31 -4.90 -15.75
CA GLY A 790 33.26 -5.26 -16.82
C GLY A 790 33.52 -6.77 -16.96
N ASN A 791 32.51 -7.61 -16.66
CA ASN A 791 32.57 -9.09 -16.60
C ASN A 791 31.59 -9.81 -17.54
#